data_AF-A0A316YKG1-F1
#
_entry.id   AF-A0A316YKG1-F1
#
_cell.length_a   1.000
_cell.length_b   1.000
_cell.length_c   1.000
_cell.angle_alpha   90.00
_cell.angle_beta   90.00
_cell.angle_gamma   90.00
#
_symmetry.space_group_name_H-M   'P 1'
#
loop_
_entity.id
_entity.type
_entity.pdbx_description
1 polymer ?
#
loop_
_entity_poly.entity_id
_entity_poly.type
_entity_poly.pdbx_seq_one_letter_code
_entity_poly.pdbx_strand_id
1 'polypeptide(L)'
;MEDLLRSLRNLGLGAPSPSQLLELLDTDEEVQKRLAQLLSLSSVLDGEGGEEGGAGGAAMMMGQDLLEEAVNALLDNFRKTLDRQREVSKKETTTKAPTKVKLAPRTALLARQDAALKRAEQQRQEAGRGYIPRLVVDGKASYHSKRPLASLKRISCGDLNLAPRRYEGAYLLCRVMTPLLLYVGVTFIVDDPSGAAIPVSISHFTSDINQSQSSVSKLLPLGTVLAIREPFVSLDHASRAGPCTGKAAMGIRVDSPTDIVIVEEEDRLLEGVEWKEDLPLSSCPPSTSTVWLRDGFLSRQLRQGFSPPAQPPSLSAIRETIEDFIAFGRPGAAYRELCAARRLALVGNESLKDVEARILYELRAWSGAKDAFASTSAQGSSEGGPDSLRKDTDFAVPISELSPVQAAKRTERRLASESAGLTDEEVASIYFASSGHSPNPRLDTSEYIGPVQVRDIPGAGRGLVTTREVQPGELLLCCRSYGSAYPSDPESLGSPILRLNVDNGVVSTTSQVRAQTNLIHALVDRPDMLAVPVLGLTAGPSMDYSRFVTEPYPLRARMELDPKKAVNEYKSLDVDAAYVDGVLRFNAFGPAQAPASSHSHKHVEESQGELGRSTQPHPLPAILNHACLPNVSSVFFSNIVTTRALDVLPEGTEIVHQYVRGETPFPIRTAQLSKHGFECACSLCILDRADGAEASGRRARITEGESRAVFERSRLLFKSVKLAEVGSTDASLAGEVKEAHEDVVEALKNLRERIDETYSASSKTFPKERAQLKPEVFSTLDRQTRHLALFSGDIDVVLDSAGDALRCVGAQVASQDGKGQILDKLPRLHFDPSIDLVLFVATFLQNRRLKELSLRWVQAAYHAHQAMVGGGQAVFLHRWKSDSVAPALELWLS
;
A
#
# COMPACT_ATOMS: atom_id res chain seq x y z
N MET A 1 -9.12 23.41 -0.58
CA MET A 1 -7.68 23.28 -0.28
C MET A 1 -6.89 24.33 -1.07
N GLU A 2 -7.16 24.41 -2.36
CA GLU A 2 -6.62 25.33 -3.36
C GLU A 2 -6.71 26.79 -2.92
N ASP A 3 -7.87 27.23 -2.42
CA ASP A 3 -8.05 28.61 -1.98
C ASP A 3 -7.25 28.94 -0.71
N LEU A 4 -7.04 27.96 0.19
CA LEU A 4 -6.15 28.10 1.34
C LEU A 4 -4.70 28.26 0.87
N LEU A 5 -4.23 27.36 0.01
CA LEU A 5 -2.87 27.40 -0.55
C LEU A 5 -2.58 28.70 -1.30
N ARG A 6 -3.55 29.17 -2.10
CA ARG A 6 -3.46 30.46 -2.81
C ARG A 6 -3.38 31.63 -1.84
N SER A 7 -4.20 31.61 -0.78
CA SER A 7 -4.22 32.69 0.21
C SER A 7 -2.92 32.75 1.01
N LEU A 8 -2.37 31.59 1.41
CA LEU A 8 -1.05 31.50 2.05
C LEU A 8 0.05 32.05 1.14
N ARG A 9 0.06 31.65 -0.14
CA ARG A 9 1.02 32.17 -1.14
C ARG A 9 0.92 33.68 -1.31
N ASN A 10 -0.29 34.23 -1.37
CA ASN A 10 -0.51 35.68 -1.48
C ASN A 10 0.00 36.45 -0.25
N LEU A 11 0.05 35.81 0.93
CA LEU A 11 0.68 36.37 2.13
C LEU A 11 2.21 36.24 2.11
N GLY A 12 2.80 35.47 1.19
CA GLY A 12 4.23 35.16 1.16
C GLY A 12 4.63 33.99 2.07
N LEU A 13 3.67 33.14 2.43
CA LEU A 13 3.85 31.97 3.28
C LEU A 13 4.00 30.68 2.47
N GLY A 14 4.74 29.72 3.02
CA GLY A 14 4.88 28.36 2.48
C GLY A 14 3.57 27.56 2.50
N ALA A 15 3.50 26.52 1.67
CA ALA A 15 2.42 25.54 1.76
C ALA A 15 2.62 24.65 3.02
N PRO A 16 1.53 24.18 3.67
CA PRO A 16 1.65 23.25 4.79
C PRO A 16 2.43 21.99 4.40
N SER A 17 3.35 21.54 5.24
CA SER A 17 4.08 20.28 5.04
C SER A 17 3.13 19.07 5.08
N PRO A 18 3.56 17.87 4.61
CA PRO A 18 2.75 16.66 4.73
C PRO A 18 2.26 16.38 6.15
N SER A 19 3.10 16.54 7.18
CA SER A 19 2.67 16.34 8.57
C SER A 19 1.60 17.36 9.00
N GLN A 20 1.77 18.62 8.59
CA GLN A 20 0.79 19.69 8.86
C GLN A 20 -0.55 19.50 8.13
N LEU A 21 -0.58 18.78 7.00
CA LEU A 21 -1.82 18.53 6.28
C LEU A 21 -2.84 17.71 7.09
N LEU A 22 -2.37 16.79 7.94
CA LEU A 22 -3.26 16.03 8.83
C LEU A 22 -3.77 16.91 9.97
N GLU A 23 -2.91 17.79 10.50
CA GLU A 23 -3.28 18.77 11.52
C GLU A 23 -4.38 19.72 11.02
N LEU A 24 -4.45 20.05 9.72
CA LEU A 24 -5.55 20.86 9.15
C LEU A 24 -6.94 20.24 9.34
N LEU A 25 -7.02 18.92 9.54
CA LEU A 25 -8.26 18.17 9.71
C LEU A 25 -8.57 17.89 11.18
N ASP A 26 -7.65 18.21 12.10
CA ASP A 26 -7.82 18.03 13.53
C ASP A 26 -8.80 19.07 14.10
N THR A 27 -9.52 18.67 15.14
CA THR A 27 -10.49 19.51 15.86
C THR A 27 -9.95 20.06 17.17
N ASP A 28 -8.78 19.62 17.63
CA ASP A 28 -8.15 20.09 18.88
C ASP A 28 -7.63 21.52 18.75
N GLU A 29 -8.13 22.43 19.59
CA GLU A 29 -7.78 23.86 19.58
C GLU A 29 -6.28 24.13 19.79
N GLU A 30 -5.59 23.33 20.62
CA GLU A 30 -4.16 23.51 20.90
C GLU A 30 -3.31 23.11 19.69
N VAL A 31 -3.69 22.03 19.00
CA VAL A 31 -3.05 21.62 17.74
C VAL A 31 -3.22 22.71 16.68
N GLN A 32 -4.41 23.30 16.59
CA GLN A 32 -4.71 24.34 15.62
C GLN A 32 -3.95 25.64 15.87
N LYS A 33 -3.85 26.06 17.13
CA LYS A 33 -3.09 27.25 17.51
C LYS A 33 -1.60 27.06 17.18
N ARG A 34 -1.05 25.90 17.51
CA ARG A 34 0.33 25.53 17.15
C ARG A 34 0.53 25.53 15.63
N LEU A 35 -0.41 24.98 14.86
CA LEU A 35 -0.33 24.95 13.40
C LEU A 35 -0.31 26.37 12.81
N ALA A 36 -1.17 27.27 13.30
CA ALA A 36 -1.18 28.67 12.85
C ALA A 36 0.16 29.37 13.10
N GLN A 37 0.73 29.18 14.29
CA GLN A 37 2.06 29.69 14.64
C GLN A 37 3.14 29.16 13.69
N LEU A 38 3.19 27.85 13.46
CA LEU A 38 4.18 27.25 12.57
C LEU A 38 4.04 27.75 11.12
N LEU A 39 2.81 27.89 10.62
CA LEU A 39 2.56 28.41 9.27
C LEU A 39 2.93 29.89 9.14
N SER A 40 2.68 30.71 10.16
CA SER A 40 3.09 32.12 10.16
C SER A 40 4.61 32.33 10.16
N LEU A 41 5.37 31.33 10.65
CA LEU A 41 6.84 31.35 10.65
C LEU A 41 7.44 30.82 9.35
N SER A 42 6.66 30.12 8.52
CA SER A 42 7.12 29.51 7.28
C SER A 42 7.17 30.54 6.14
N SER A 43 8.29 31.25 6.02
CA SER A 43 8.54 32.15 4.88
C SER A 43 8.98 31.36 3.64
N VAL A 44 8.63 31.84 2.44
CA VAL A 44 8.99 31.21 1.16
C VAL A 44 10.52 31.25 0.86
N LEU A 45 11.33 31.89 1.70
CA LEU A 45 12.76 32.17 1.43
C LEU A 45 13.74 31.01 1.69
N ASP A 46 13.29 29.83 2.16
CA ASP A 46 14.18 28.69 2.46
C ASP A 46 14.42 27.71 1.27
N GLY A 47 14.07 28.10 0.04
CA GLY A 47 14.38 27.33 -1.16
C GLY A 47 15.67 27.79 -1.84
N GLU A 48 16.75 27.00 -1.77
CA GLU A 48 17.98 27.25 -2.53
C GLU A 48 17.69 27.27 -4.05
N GLY A 49 17.88 28.44 -4.67
CA GLY A 49 18.02 28.58 -6.13
C GLY A 49 16.82 29.22 -6.85
N GLY A 50 16.79 30.55 -6.91
CA GLY A 50 15.91 31.29 -7.81
C GLY A 50 16.21 32.80 -7.78
N GLU A 51 17.02 33.26 -8.73
CA GLU A 51 17.29 34.68 -8.95
C GLU A 51 16.02 35.47 -9.34
N GLU A 52 15.94 36.67 -8.77
CA GLU A 52 15.25 37.89 -9.22
C GLU A 52 13.95 37.77 -10.04
N GLY A 53 12.82 38.08 -9.40
CA GLY A 53 11.66 38.63 -10.11
C GLY A 53 10.30 38.44 -9.46
N GLY A 54 9.91 39.38 -8.59
CA GLY A 54 8.50 39.81 -8.48
C GLY A 54 7.63 39.17 -7.40
N ALA A 55 7.68 39.71 -6.18
CA ALA A 55 6.55 40.12 -5.34
C ALA A 55 7.09 40.44 -3.94
N GLY A 56 7.18 41.73 -3.58
CA GLY A 56 7.45 42.13 -2.20
C GLY A 56 6.32 41.65 -1.29
N GLY A 57 6.57 40.60 -0.52
CA GLY A 57 5.54 39.87 0.23
C GLY A 57 4.94 40.69 1.37
N ALA A 58 3.62 40.67 1.49
CA ALA A 58 2.88 41.31 2.58
C ALA A 58 3.37 40.87 3.97
N ALA A 59 3.89 39.64 4.12
CA ALA A 59 4.52 39.15 5.35
C ALA A 59 5.73 39.97 5.82
N MET A 60 6.50 40.61 4.93
CA MET A 60 7.61 41.49 5.34
C MET A 60 7.13 42.83 5.92
N MET A 61 5.86 43.20 5.68
CA MET A 61 5.26 44.48 6.08
C MET A 61 4.28 44.33 7.27
N MET A 62 3.96 43.10 7.69
CA MET A 62 3.07 42.78 8.81
C MET A 62 3.88 42.29 10.01
N GLY A 63 3.52 42.73 11.22
CA GLY A 63 4.06 42.15 12.45
C GLY A 63 3.63 40.69 12.63
N GLN A 64 4.43 39.90 13.34
CA GLN A 64 4.20 38.46 13.53
C GLN A 64 2.80 38.15 14.08
N ASP A 65 2.29 38.95 15.02
CA ASP A 65 0.96 38.79 15.60
C ASP A 65 -0.16 38.96 14.56
N LEU A 66 -0.02 39.93 13.64
CA LEU A 66 -1.00 40.16 12.57
C LEU A 66 -0.97 39.04 11.52
N LEU A 67 0.20 38.44 11.29
CA LEU A 67 0.36 37.32 10.39
C LEU A 67 -0.27 36.05 10.98
N GLU A 68 -0.09 35.80 12.27
CA GLU A 68 -0.75 34.72 13.00
C GLU A 68 -2.29 34.88 12.98
N GLU A 69 -2.80 36.10 13.22
CA GLU A 69 -4.25 36.39 13.10
C GLU A 69 -4.79 36.14 11.69
N ALA A 70 -4.03 36.55 10.65
CA ALA A 70 -4.40 36.31 9.26
C ALA A 70 -4.44 34.81 8.93
N VAL A 71 -3.43 34.05 9.36
CA VAL A 71 -3.39 32.58 9.17
C VAL A 71 -4.56 31.91 9.89
N ASN A 72 -4.84 32.28 11.14
CA ASN A 72 -5.99 31.77 11.88
C ASN A 72 -7.32 32.01 11.15
N ALA A 73 -7.53 33.21 10.60
CA ALA A 73 -8.71 33.52 9.81
C ALA A 73 -8.83 32.65 8.53
N LEU A 74 -7.71 32.33 7.89
CA LEU A 74 -7.68 31.41 6.74
C LEU A 74 -8.04 29.97 7.14
N LEU A 75 -7.49 29.48 8.26
CA LEU A 75 -7.79 28.15 8.79
C LEU A 75 -9.26 28.03 9.20
N ASP A 76 -9.83 29.06 9.83
CA ASP A 76 -11.25 29.09 10.18
C ASP A 76 -12.16 29.06 8.96
N ASN A 77 -11.81 29.78 7.89
CA ASN A 77 -12.55 29.74 6.62
C ASN A 77 -12.47 28.34 5.98
N PHE A 78 -11.29 27.72 6.01
CA PHE A 78 -11.10 26.35 5.55
C PHE A 78 -11.99 25.38 6.32
N ARG A 79 -12.02 25.44 7.66
CA ARG A 79 -12.87 24.58 8.51
C ARG A 79 -14.36 24.79 8.24
N LYS A 80 -14.83 26.05 8.16
CA LYS A 80 -16.23 26.36 7.79
C LYS A 80 -16.60 25.75 6.44
N THR A 81 -15.67 25.73 5.48
CA THR A 81 -15.87 25.07 4.20
C THR A 81 -15.98 23.56 4.34
N LEU A 82 -15.15 22.92 5.17
CA LEU A 82 -15.23 21.49 5.46
C LEU A 82 -16.52 21.10 6.16
N ASP A 83 -16.97 21.87 7.16
CA ASP A 83 -18.21 21.59 7.87
C ASP A 83 -19.41 21.69 6.94
N ARG A 84 -19.42 22.69 6.05
CA ARG A 84 -20.43 22.79 5.00
C ARG A 84 -20.44 21.57 4.07
N GLN A 85 -19.27 21.04 3.74
CA GLN A 85 -19.15 19.82 2.93
C GLN A 85 -19.61 18.57 3.68
N ARG A 86 -19.27 18.46 4.98
CA ARG A 86 -19.79 17.42 5.88
C ARG A 86 -21.32 17.46 5.95
N GLU A 87 -21.91 18.64 6.06
CA GLU A 87 -23.37 18.80 6.06
C GLU A 87 -24.02 18.37 4.74
N VAL A 88 -23.44 18.72 3.60
CA VAL A 88 -23.95 18.29 2.29
C VAL A 88 -23.90 16.76 2.16
N SER A 89 -22.77 16.14 2.51
CA SER A 89 -22.61 14.69 2.50
C SER A 89 -23.58 13.98 3.46
N LYS A 90 -23.79 14.52 4.67
CA LYS A 90 -24.80 14.03 5.62
C LYS A 90 -26.22 14.17 5.07
N LYS A 91 -26.54 15.26 4.36
CA LYS A 91 -27.85 15.41 3.70
C LYS A 91 -28.05 14.36 2.61
N GLU A 92 -27.02 14.02 1.83
CA GLU A 92 -27.13 12.99 0.78
C GLU A 92 -27.55 11.61 1.31
N THR A 93 -27.13 11.28 2.53
CA THR A 93 -27.38 9.96 3.16
C THR A 93 -28.66 9.94 4.01
N THR A 94 -29.05 11.06 4.62
CA THR A 94 -30.19 11.15 5.54
C THR A 94 -31.50 11.59 4.89
N THR A 95 -31.44 12.16 3.67
CA THR A 95 -32.62 12.68 2.98
C THR A 95 -33.56 11.53 2.56
N LYS A 96 -34.71 11.42 3.23
CA LYS A 96 -35.74 10.41 2.93
C LYS A 96 -36.49 10.66 1.62
N ALA A 97 -36.59 11.91 1.18
CA ALA A 97 -37.30 12.30 -0.04
C ALA A 97 -36.47 13.32 -0.84
N PRO A 98 -36.14 13.04 -2.11
CA PRO A 98 -35.30 13.92 -2.92
C PRO A 98 -35.99 15.26 -3.21
N THR A 99 -35.19 16.32 -3.34
CA THR A 99 -35.67 17.68 -3.61
C THR A 99 -35.72 17.96 -5.10
N LYS A 100 -36.72 18.71 -5.56
CA LYS A 100 -36.81 19.13 -6.97
C LYS A 100 -35.72 20.15 -7.31
N VAL A 101 -34.94 19.88 -8.36
CA VAL A 101 -33.84 20.72 -8.83
C VAL A 101 -34.07 21.09 -10.30
N LYS A 102 -33.62 22.29 -10.68
CA LYS A 102 -33.58 22.74 -12.08
C LYS A 102 -32.17 22.58 -12.62
N LEU A 103 -32.05 22.07 -13.84
CA LEU A 103 -30.77 22.05 -14.55
C LEU A 103 -30.27 23.49 -14.75
N ALA A 104 -28.96 23.68 -14.57
CA ALA A 104 -28.34 24.96 -14.87
C ALA A 104 -28.32 25.20 -16.39
N PRO A 105 -28.41 26.46 -16.85
CA PRO A 105 -28.28 26.77 -18.27
C PRO A 105 -26.94 26.29 -18.83
N ARG A 106 -26.97 25.72 -20.05
CA ARG A 106 -25.78 25.20 -20.76
C ARG A 106 -24.64 26.22 -20.81
N THR A 107 -24.92 27.46 -21.18
CA THR A 107 -23.92 28.55 -21.24
C THR A 107 -23.24 28.80 -19.89
N ALA A 108 -23.98 28.69 -18.78
CA ALA A 108 -23.43 28.85 -17.44
C ALA A 108 -22.56 27.65 -17.02
N LEU A 109 -22.93 26.43 -17.43
CA LEU A 109 -22.12 25.23 -17.19
C LEU A 109 -20.78 25.29 -17.93
N LEU A 110 -20.80 25.65 -19.22
CA LEU A 110 -19.60 25.80 -20.04
C LEU A 110 -18.67 26.87 -19.47
N ALA A 111 -19.20 28.06 -19.15
CA ALA A 111 -18.40 29.14 -18.57
C ALA A 111 -17.76 28.77 -17.22
N ARG A 112 -18.46 27.98 -16.38
CA ARG A 112 -17.91 27.47 -15.11
C ARG A 112 -16.79 26.47 -15.34
N GLN A 113 -16.96 25.55 -16.28
CA GLN A 113 -15.95 24.55 -16.62
C GLN A 113 -14.69 25.23 -17.18
N ASP A 114 -14.84 26.18 -18.11
CA ASP A 114 -13.71 26.93 -18.67
C ASP A 114 -12.95 27.72 -17.59
N ALA A 115 -13.68 28.34 -16.66
CA ALA A 115 -13.07 29.03 -15.53
C ALA A 115 -12.31 28.06 -14.61
N ALA A 116 -12.83 26.86 -14.38
CA ALA A 116 -12.17 25.84 -13.56
C ALA A 116 -10.89 25.30 -14.23
N LEU A 117 -10.93 25.04 -15.55
CA LEU A 117 -9.76 24.63 -16.33
C LEU A 117 -8.66 25.69 -16.30
N LYS A 118 -9.01 26.96 -16.54
CA LYS A 118 -8.04 28.08 -16.47
C LYS A 118 -7.40 28.20 -15.09
N ARG A 119 -8.18 28.05 -14.02
CA ARG A 119 -7.66 28.09 -12.65
C ARG A 119 -6.72 26.93 -12.34
N ALA A 120 -7.03 25.73 -12.80
CA ALA A 120 -6.19 24.56 -12.59
C ALA A 120 -4.87 24.67 -13.35
N GLU A 121 -4.91 25.15 -14.59
CA GLU A 121 -3.71 25.42 -15.40
C GLU A 121 -2.82 26.47 -14.73
N GLN A 122 -3.40 27.59 -14.28
CA GLN A 122 -2.70 28.63 -13.54
C GLN A 122 -2.06 28.08 -12.26
N GLN A 123 -2.79 27.27 -11.49
CA GLN A 123 -2.26 26.67 -10.26
C GLN A 123 -1.08 25.74 -10.53
N ARG A 124 -1.12 24.96 -11.62
CA ARG A 124 0.00 24.11 -12.06
C ARG A 124 1.20 24.95 -12.50
N GLN A 125 0.99 26.05 -13.23
CA GLN A 125 2.06 26.95 -13.66
C GLN A 125 2.74 27.62 -12.45
N GLU A 126 1.94 28.15 -11.52
CA GLU A 126 2.45 28.80 -10.30
C GLU A 126 3.12 27.81 -9.32
N ALA A 127 2.69 26.54 -9.33
CA ALA A 127 3.33 25.50 -8.53
C ALA A 127 4.57 24.89 -9.23
N GLY A 128 4.66 24.92 -10.57
CA GLY A 128 5.65 24.16 -11.33
C GLY A 128 5.46 22.64 -11.19
N ARG A 129 6.55 21.87 -11.00
CA ARG A 129 6.49 20.48 -10.47
C ARG A 129 6.19 20.42 -8.97
N GLY A 130 5.82 21.55 -8.38
CA GLY A 130 5.74 21.77 -6.95
C GLY A 130 4.56 21.08 -6.30
N TYR A 131 4.57 21.25 -4.99
CA TYR A 131 3.71 20.58 -4.04
C TYR A 131 2.25 21.06 -4.15
N ILE A 132 1.33 20.19 -4.60
CA ILE A 132 -0.10 20.46 -4.82
C ILE A 132 -0.95 19.49 -3.97
N PRO A 133 -1.17 19.80 -2.67
CA PRO A 133 -2.11 19.06 -1.84
C PRO A 133 -3.53 19.06 -2.41
N ARG A 134 -4.16 17.89 -2.37
CA ARG A 134 -5.53 17.67 -2.82
C ARG A 134 -6.37 17.15 -1.66
N LEU A 135 -7.61 17.59 -1.60
CA LEU A 135 -8.59 17.17 -0.63
C LEU A 135 -9.87 16.75 -1.33
N VAL A 136 -10.29 15.52 -1.09
CA VAL A 136 -11.60 14.99 -1.47
C VAL A 136 -12.34 14.53 -0.22
N VAL A 137 -13.66 14.47 -0.31
CA VAL A 137 -14.53 14.06 0.78
C VAL A 137 -15.24 12.78 0.37
N ASP A 138 -15.24 11.80 1.27
CA ASP A 138 -15.99 10.58 1.12
C ASP A 138 -17.13 10.51 2.13
N GLY A 139 -18.26 9.94 1.70
CA GLY A 139 -19.47 9.74 2.50
C GLY A 139 -20.00 8.32 2.34
N LYS A 140 -21.05 7.94 3.08
CA LYS A 140 -21.66 6.60 2.98
C LYS A 140 -22.36 6.32 1.65
N ALA A 141 -22.85 7.33 0.95
CA ALA A 141 -23.62 7.17 -0.27
C ALA A 141 -22.70 6.86 -1.48
N SER A 142 -22.29 5.60 -1.60
CA SER A 142 -21.60 5.07 -2.79
C SER A 142 -22.50 4.14 -3.58
N TYR A 143 -22.53 4.31 -4.89
CA TYR A 143 -23.36 3.48 -5.77
C TYR A 143 -22.55 2.86 -6.89
N HIS A 144 -22.98 1.67 -7.31
CA HIS A 144 -22.53 1.00 -8.53
C HIS A 144 -23.70 0.23 -9.14
N SER A 145 -23.70 0.09 -10.47
CA SER A 145 -24.67 -0.72 -11.20
C SER A 145 -24.22 -2.17 -11.30
N LYS A 146 -25.15 -3.10 -11.11
CA LYS A 146 -25.00 -4.53 -11.41
C LYS A 146 -25.82 -4.96 -12.62
N ARG A 147 -26.54 -4.02 -13.24
CA ARG A 147 -27.49 -4.30 -14.32
C ARG A 147 -26.81 -4.09 -15.66
N PRO A 148 -26.96 -5.02 -16.62
CA PRO A 148 -26.44 -4.82 -17.96
C PRO A 148 -27.20 -3.68 -18.64
N LEU A 149 -26.50 -2.90 -19.47
CA LEU A 149 -27.06 -1.73 -20.14
C LEU A 149 -28.35 -2.04 -20.93
N ALA A 150 -28.40 -3.19 -21.60
CA ALA A 150 -29.56 -3.64 -22.38
C ALA A 150 -30.85 -3.83 -21.56
N SER A 151 -30.75 -3.95 -20.23
CA SER A 151 -31.92 -4.09 -19.33
C SER A 151 -32.44 -2.75 -18.79
N LEU A 152 -31.76 -1.65 -19.09
CA LEU A 152 -32.04 -0.33 -18.54
C LEU A 152 -32.87 0.51 -19.52
N LYS A 153 -33.73 1.36 -18.98
CA LYS A 153 -34.54 2.30 -19.76
C LYS A 153 -33.79 3.62 -20.00
N ARG A 154 -33.74 4.09 -21.24
CA ARG A 154 -33.16 5.40 -21.56
C ARG A 154 -33.96 6.53 -20.89
N ILE A 155 -33.25 7.47 -20.27
CA ILE A 155 -33.79 8.73 -19.76
C ILE A 155 -33.04 9.92 -20.38
N SER A 156 -33.64 11.11 -20.30
CA SER A 156 -33.05 12.38 -20.72
C SER A 156 -32.50 13.15 -19.50
N CYS A 157 -31.56 14.07 -19.73
CA CYS A 157 -31.14 15.04 -18.72
C CYS A 157 -32.35 15.78 -18.11
N GLY A 158 -33.40 16.07 -18.90
CA GLY A 158 -34.61 16.73 -18.41
C GLY A 158 -35.38 15.95 -17.33
N ASP A 159 -35.21 14.62 -17.30
CA ASP A 159 -35.81 13.74 -16.29
C ASP A 159 -35.06 13.78 -14.95
N LEU A 160 -33.81 14.27 -14.94
CA LEU A 160 -32.91 14.34 -13.78
C LEU A 160 -33.23 15.52 -12.86
N ASN A 161 -34.49 15.64 -12.45
CA ASN A 161 -35.03 16.80 -11.75
C ASN A 161 -35.12 16.64 -10.22
N LEU A 162 -34.53 15.57 -9.67
CA LEU A 162 -34.55 15.24 -8.25
C LEU A 162 -33.14 14.93 -7.73
N ALA A 163 -32.75 15.53 -6.59
CA ALA A 163 -31.46 15.30 -5.93
C ALA A 163 -31.61 15.33 -4.39
N PRO A 164 -30.84 14.53 -3.64
CA PRO A 164 -29.99 13.43 -4.11
C PRO A 164 -30.86 12.26 -4.62
N ARG A 165 -30.58 11.70 -5.80
CA ARG A 165 -31.38 10.58 -6.34
C ARG A 165 -30.58 9.68 -7.28
N ARG A 166 -30.67 8.37 -7.05
CA ARG A 166 -30.27 7.35 -8.02
C ARG A 166 -31.45 6.98 -8.90
N TYR A 167 -31.26 6.99 -10.22
CA TYR A 167 -32.29 6.59 -11.18
C TYR A 167 -32.12 5.11 -11.52
N GLU A 168 -32.53 4.24 -10.60
CA GLU A 168 -32.44 2.78 -10.74
C GLU A 168 -33.25 2.27 -11.95
N GLY A 169 -32.71 1.26 -12.63
CA GLY A 169 -33.31 0.69 -13.84
C GLY A 169 -33.27 1.61 -15.07
N ALA A 170 -32.57 2.75 -15.01
CA ALA A 170 -32.43 3.69 -16.12
C ALA A 170 -30.97 3.88 -16.55
N TYR A 171 -30.75 4.41 -17.75
CA TYR A 171 -29.44 4.89 -18.20
C TYR A 171 -29.58 6.24 -18.90
N LEU A 172 -28.56 7.10 -18.76
CA LEU A 172 -28.47 8.34 -19.50
C LEU A 172 -27.56 8.14 -20.71
N LEU A 173 -28.06 8.39 -21.92
CA LEU A 173 -27.24 8.52 -23.12
C LEU A 173 -26.80 9.98 -23.26
N CYS A 174 -25.49 10.22 -23.24
CA CYS A 174 -24.92 11.56 -23.27
C CYS A 174 -23.60 11.60 -24.05
N ARG A 175 -23.11 12.79 -24.35
CA ARG A 175 -21.89 12.99 -25.13
C ARG A 175 -20.99 14.03 -24.46
N VAL A 176 -19.69 13.77 -24.48
CA VAL A 176 -18.68 14.64 -23.85
C VAL A 176 -18.59 15.98 -24.60
N MET A 177 -18.80 17.08 -23.88
CA MET A 177 -18.87 18.42 -24.47
C MET A 177 -17.68 19.31 -24.18
N THR A 178 -16.97 19.08 -23.08
CA THR A 178 -15.89 19.95 -22.60
C THR A 178 -14.64 19.14 -22.28
N PRO A 179 -13.44 19.74 -22.35
CA PRO A 179 -12.23 19.11 -21.82
C PRO A 179 -12.39 18.71 -20.35
N LEU A 180 -11.74 17.62 -19.98
CA LEU A 180 -11.84 17.00 -18.65
C LEU A 180 -10.94 17.72 -17.65
N LEU A 181 -11.49 18.21 -16.54
CA LEU A 181 -10.69 18.73 -15.45
C LEU A 181 -10.20 17.57 -14.58
N LEU A 182 -8.91 17.26 -14.62
CA LEU A 182 -8.29 16.25 -13.75
C LEU A 182 -7.95 16.84 -12.37
N TYR A 183 -8.48 16.20 -11.32
CA TYR A 183 -8.13 16.42 -9.93
C TYR A 183 -7.75 15.07 -9.28
N VAL A 184 -8.59 14.43 -8.47
CA VAL A 184 -8.36 13.04 -8.03
C VAL A 184 -9.07 12.06 -8.97
N GLY A 185 -10.27 12.43 -9.40
CA GLY A 185 -10.95 11.91 -10.59
C GLY A 185 -11.03 13.00 -11.66
N VAL A 186 -12.05 12.93 -12.51
CA VAL A 186 -12.29 13.93 -13.56
C VAL A 186 -13.66 14.57 -13.45
N THR A 187 -13.77 15.85 -13.80
CA THR A 187 -15.05 16.57 -13.89
C THR A 187 -15.20 17.24 -15.25
N PHE A 188 -16.36 17.11 -15.89
CA PHE A 188 -16.65 17.66 -17.22
C PHE A 188 -18.16 17.83 -17.45
N ILE A 189 -18.53 18.43 -18.57
CA ILE A 189 -19.93 18.62 -18.97
C ILE A 189 -20.29 17.65 -20.09
N VAL A 190 -21.50 17.11 -20.04
CA VAL A 190 -22.11 16.32 -21.11
C VAL A 190 -23.42 16.95 -21.60
N ASP A 191 -23.77 16.75 -22.86
CA ASP A 191 -25.13 16.94 -23.36
C ASP A 191 -25.83 15.61 -23.60
N ASP A 192 -27.15 15.63 -23.58
CA ASP A 192 -27.97 14.55 -24.10
C ASP A 192 -28.54 14.92 -25.49
N PRO A 193 -29.20 13.97 -26.19
CA PRO A 193 -29.78 14.24 -27.50
C PRO A 193 -30.84 15.35 -27.52
N SER A 194 -31.45 15.68 -26.37
CA SER A 194 -32.38 16.82 -26.25
C SER A 194 -31.69 18.19 -26.26
N GLY A 195 -30.35 18.21 -26.15
CA GLY A 195 -29.51 19.41 -26.03
C GLY A 195 -29.33 19.91 -24.59
N ALA A 196 -29.93 19.22 -23.62
CA ALA A 196 -29.79 19.56 -22.20
C ALA A 196 -28.43 19.10 -21.68
N ALA A 197 -27.78 19.96 -20.89
CA ALA A 197 -26.44 19.71 -20.37
C ALA A 197 -26.43 19.51 -18.86
N ILE A 198 -25.53 18.65 -18.39
CA ILE A 198 -25.34 18.34 -16.96
C ILE A 198 -23.85 18.08 -16.67
N PRO A 199 -23.32 18.55 -15.53
CA PRO A 199 -21.97 18.20 -15.12
C PRO A 199 -21.88 16.75 -14.64
N VAL A 200 -20.77 16.09 -14.95
CA VAL A 200 -20.45 14.69 -14.61
C VAL A 200 -19.08 14.65 -13.94
N SER A 201 -18.99 13.88 -12.85
CA SER A 201 -17.74 13.57 -12.16
C SER A 201 -17.52 12.08 -12.13
N ILE A 202 -16.33 11.62 -12.53
CA ILE A 202 -15.93 10.21 -12.49
C ILE A 202 -14.78 10.02 -11.51
N SER A 203 -15.02 9.24 -10.47
CA SER A 203 -13.97 8.77 -9.55
C SER A 203 -13.14 7.64 -10.17
N HIS A 204 -11.91 7.46 -9.70
CA HIS A 204 -11.01 6.39 -10.17
C HIS A 204 -10.75 6.40 -11.69
N PHE A 205 -10.75 7.59 -12.30
CA PHE A 205 -10.58 7.75 -13.75
C PHE A 205 -9.18 7.35 -14.23
N THR A 206 -8.13 7.82 -13.55
CA THR A 206 -6.73 7.51 -13.84
C THR A 206 -5.94 7.43 -12.54
N SER A 207 -4.93 6.58 -12.49
CA SER A 207 -4.00 6.50 -11.36
C SER A 207 -2.89 7.55 -11.41
N ASP A 208 -2.70 8.19 -12.57
CA ASP A 208 -1.81 9.32 -12.76
C ASP A 208 -2.58 10.63 -12.69
N ILE A 209 -2.50 11.23 -11.51
CA ILE A 209 -3.18 12.48 -11.16
C ILE A 209 -2.36 13.71 -11.58
N ASN A 210 -1.13 13.51 -12.06
CA ASN A 210 -0.21 14.55 -12.50
C ASN A 210 -0.24 14.74 -14.04
N GLN A 211 -0.98 13.90 -14.79
CA GLN A 211 -1.13 14.05 -16.24
C GLN A 211 -1.52 15.46 -16.67
N SER A 212 -0.98 15.87 -17.82
CA SER A 212 -1.34 17.14 -18.48
C SER A 212 -2.78 17.10 -19.01
N GLN A 213 -3.36 18.28 -19.19
CA GLN A 213 -4.70 18.43 -19.75
C GLN A 213 -4.85 17.77 -21.14
N SER A 214 -3.79 17.84 -21.96
CA SER A 214 -3.76 17.23 -23.29
C SER A 214 -3.77 15.71 -23.23
N SER A 215 -3.02 15.10 -22.31
CA SER A 215 -3.00 13.65 -22.12
C SER A 215 -4.34 13.13 -21.60
N VAL A 216 -4.93 13.79 -20.61
CA VAL A 216 -6.24 13.39 -20.05
C VAL A 216 -7.33 13.48 -21.11
N SER A 217 -7.30 14.52 -21.96
CA SER A 217 -8.29 14.69 -23.02
C SER A 217 -8.21 13.60 -24.11
N LYS A 218 -7.08 12.89 -24.25
CA LYS A 218 -6.96 11.72 -25.15
C LYS A 218 -7.65 10.48 -24.57
N LEU A 219 -7.72 10.35 -23.24
CA LEU A 219 -8.38 9.21 -22.59
C LEU A 219 -9.89 9.24 -22.80
N LEU A 220 -10.49 10.43 -22.87
CA LEU A 220 -11.90 10.60 -23.16
C LEU A 220 -12.14 11.85 -24.02
N PRO A 221 -12.00 11.74 -25.36
CA PRO A 221 -12.10 12.87 -26.28
C PRO A 221 -13.47 13.56 -26.29
N LEU A 222 -13.47 14.82 -26.73
CA LEU A 222 -14.71 15.55 -27.03
C LEU A 222 -15.53 14.80 -28.08
N GLY A 223 -16.85 14.79 -27.91
CA GLY A 223 -17.76 14.07 -28.79
C GLY A 223 -17.91 12.57 -28.46
N THR A 224 -17.13 12.03 -27.52
CA THR A 224 -17.30 10.62 -27.09
C THR A 224 -18.71 10.41 -26.53
N VAL A 225 -19.42 9.42 -27.05
CA VAL A 225 -20.78 9.08 -26.61
C VAL A 225 -20.69 8.05 -25.47
N LEU A 226 -21.43 8.32 -24.41
CA LEU A 226 -21.45 7.58 -23.15
C LEU A 226 -22.88 7.15 -22.81
N ALA A 227 -23.01 5.96 -22.25
CA ALA A 227 -24.17 5.55 -21.49
C ALA A 227 -23.78 5.41 -20.01
N ILE A 228 -24.39 6.23 -19.16
CA ILE A 228 -24.21 6.17 -17.70
C ILE A 228 -25.31 5.29 -17.12
N ARG A 229 -24.94 4.14 -16.56
CA ARG A 229 -25.88 3.20 -15.92
C ARG A 229 -26.35 3.73 -14.57
N GLU A 230 -27.65 3.72 -14.35
CA GLU A 230 -28.32 4.09 -13.09
C GLU A 230 -27.79 5.39 -12.47
N PRO A 231 -27.79 6.51 -13.22
CA PRO A 231 -27.07 7.73 -12.83
C PRO A 231 -27.51 8.25 -11.46
N PHE A 232 -26.53 8.61 -10.63
CA PHE A 232 -26.76 9.23 -9.33
C PHE A 232 -26.60 10.75 -9.43
N VAL A 233 -27.70 11.47 -9.25
CA VAL A 233 -27.72 12.94 -9.18
C VAL A 233 -27.41 13.35 -7.74
N SER A 234 -26.22 13.90 -7.57
CA SER A 234 -25.61 14.29 -6.30
C SER A 234 -25.92 15.75 -5.95
N LEU A 235 -25.93 16.11 -4.66
CA LEU A 235 -25.98 17.52 -4.21
C LEU A 235 -24.62 18.21 -4.42
N ASP A 236 -23.53 17.44 -4.33
CA ASP A 236 -22.20 17.85 -4.78
C ASP A 236 -21.54 16.74 -5.60
N HIS A 237 -21.67 16.84 -6.92
CA HIS A 237 -21.13 15.83 -7.83
C HIS A 237 -19.60 15.73 -7.78
N ALA A 238 -18.91 16.80 -7.39
CA ALA A 238 -17.44 16.85 -7.38
C ALA A 238 -16.82 16.25 -6.11
N SER A 239 -17.59 16.06 -5.03
CA SER A 239 -17.12 15.63 -3.69
C SER A 239 -16.01 14.56 -3.65
N ARG A 240 -16.08 13.54 -4.51
CA ARG A 240 -15.15 12.39 -4.55
C ARG A 240 -14.12 12.41 -5.68
N ALA A 241 -14.21 13.36 -6.61
CA ALA A 241 -13.41 13.37 -7.83
C ALA A 241 -12.75 14.72 -8.09
N GLY A 242 -13.48 15.81 -7.88
CA GLY A 242 -13.06 17.18 -8.09
C GLY A 242 -12.65 17.91 -6.80
N PRO A 243 -12.25 19.19 -6.92
CA PRO A 243 -11.84 20.00 -5.78
C PRO A 243 -13.03 20.32 -4.87
N CYS A 244 -12.78 20.29 -3.56
CA CYS A 244 -13.75 20.72 -2.55
C CYS A 244 -13.96 22.24 -2.60
N THR A 245 -14.93 22.68 -3.39
CA THR A 245 -15.27 24.11 -3.46
C THR A 245 -16.29 24.48 -2.38
N GLY A 246 -16.23 25.73 -1.89
CA GLY A 246 -17.23 26.27 -0.96
C GLY A 246 -18.63 26.44 -1.57
N LYS A 247 -18.92 25.88 -2.76
CA LYS A 247 -20.24 25.89 -3.42
C LYS A 247 -20.54 24.51 -4.04
N ALA A 248 -21.26 23.68 -3.30
CA ALA A 248 -21.82 22.41 -3.76
C ALA A 248 -22.54 22.57 -5.09
N ALA A 249 -22.16 21.75 -6.06
CA ALA A 249 -22.69 21.79 -7.42
C ALA A 249 -23.42 20.48 -7.71
N MET A 250 -24.72 20.59 -7.99
CA MET A 250 -25.53 19.45 -8.43
C MET A 250 -25.02 18.95 -9.79
N GLY A 251 -24.97 17.63 -9.94
CA GLY A 251 -24.54 16.95 -11.15
C GLY A 251 -24.59 15.43 -10.96
N ILE A 252 -24.12 14.69 -11.96
CA ILE A 252 -24.00 13.24 -11.88
C ILE A 252 -22.66 12.89 -11.23
N ARG A 253 -22.71 12.15 -10.12
CA ARG A 253 -21.51 11.56 -9.49
C ARG A 253 -21.44 10.09 -9.85
N VAL A 254 -20.31 9.69 -10.43
CA VAL A 254 -20.02 8.32 -10.84
C VAL A 254 -18.90 7.79 -9.96
N ASP A 255 -19.28 6.97 -8.98
CA ASP A 255 -18.36 6.46 -7.96
C ASP A 255 -17.55 5.27 -8.48
N SER A 256 -18.16 4.41 -9.31
CA SER A 256 -17.47 3.35 -10.03
C SER A 256 -17.28 3.69 -11.50
N PRO A 257 -16.04 3.67 -12.03
CA PRO A 257 -15.82 3.95 -13.45
C PRO A 257 -16.45 2.90 -14.36
N THR A 258 -16.74 1.69 -13.84
CA THR A 258 -17.40 0.64 -14.62
C THR A 258 -18.86 0.94 -14.93
N ASP A 259 -19.50 1.91 -14.26
CA ASP A 259 -20.87 2.33 -14.59
C ASP A 259 -20.97 3.10 -15.93
N ILE A 260 -19.84 3.55 -16.46
CA ILE A 260 -19.73 4.19 -17.77
C ILE A 260 -19.53 3.15 -18.85
N VAL A 261 -20.40 3.20 -19.86
CA VAL A 261 -20.23 2.45 -21.10
C VAL A 261 -19.97 3.43 -22.23
N ILE A 262 -18.84 3.30 -22.92
CA ILE A 262 -18.60 4.07 -24.16
C ILE A 262 -19.37 3.38 -25.29
N VAL A 263 -20.22 4.15 -25.97
CA VAL A 263 -21.08 3.67 -27.06
C VAL A 263 -20.38 3.94 -28.38
N GLU A 264 -20.29 2.91 -29.24
CA GLU A 264 -19.68 3.02 -30.57
C GLU A 264 -20.67 3.61 -31.58
N GLU A 265 -20.15 4.21 -32.65
CA GLU A 265 -20.96 4.87 -33.68
C GLU A 265 -21.95 3.92 -34.37
N GLU A 266 -21.59 2.65 -34.52
CA GLU A 266 -22.40 1.61 -35.12
C GLU A 266 -23.29 0.85 -34.11
N ASP A 267 -23.31 1.26 -32.84
CA ASP A 267 -24.12 0.60 -31.82
C ASP A 267 -25.62 0.86 -32.06
N ARG A 268 -26.44 -0.19 -31.92
CA ARG A 268 -27.91 -0.11 -32.04
C ARG A 268 -28.52 0.90 -31.09
N LEU A 269 -27.85 1.23 -29.99
CA LEU A 269 -28.28 2.27 -29.05
C LEU A 269 -28.36 3.67 -29.67
N LEU A 270 -27.68 3.90 -30.81
CA LEU A 270 -27.69 5.15 -31.55
C LEU A 270 -28.70 5.17 -32.72
N GLU A 271 -29.37 4.05 -33.00
CA GLU A 271 -30.41 3.99 -34.04
C GLU A 271 -31.55 4.98 -33.71
N GLY A 272 -31.81 5.91 -34.64
CA GLY A 272 -32.85 6.94 -34.49
C GLY A 272 -32.50 8.05 -33.48
N VAL A 273 -31.25 8.19 -33.07
CA VAL A 273 -30.80 9.25 -32.16
C VAL A 273 -30.30 10.47 -32.93
N GLU A 274 -31.05 11.57 -32.84
CA GLU A 274 -30.64 12.87 -33.37
C GLU A 274 -30.18 13.78 -32.25
N TRP A 275 -28.99 14.37 -32.40
CA TRP A 275 -28.44 15.34 -31.47
C TRP A 275 -28.91 16.73 -31.86
N LYS A 276 -29.64 17.40 -30.97
CA LYS A 276 -30.14 18.76 -31.22
C LYS A 276 -29.03 19.80 -31.46
N GLU A 277 -27.88 19.57 -30.85
CA GLU A 277 -26.78 20.52 -30.81
C GLU A 277 -25.58 19.96 -31.56
N ASP A 278 -25.06 20.75 -32.51
CA ASP A 278 -23.84 20.42 -33.22
C ASP A 278 -22.63 20.65 -32.32
N LEU A 279 -21.68 19.72 -32.36
CA LEU A 279 -20.34 19.91 -31.80
C LEU A 279 -19.38 20.25 -32.93
N PRO A 280 -18.41 21.17 -32.72
CA PRO A 280 -17.33 21.39 -33.66
C PRO A 280 -16.38 20.18 -33.65
N LEU A 281 -16.78 19.09 -34.32
CA LEU A 281 -16.12 17.78 -34.30
C LEU A 281 -14.94 17.68 -35.27
N SER A 282 -14.68 18.68 -36.12
CA SER A 282 -13.72 18.62 -37.23
C SER A 282 -12.26 18.31 -36.86
N SER A 283 -11.92 18.22 -35.57
CA SER A 283 -10.58 17.89 -35.07
C SER A 283 -10.54 16.76 -34.03
N CYS A 284 -11.65 16.06 -33.76
CA CYS A 284 -11.68 15.03 -32.72
C CYS A 284 -11.53 13.61 -33.32
N PRO A 285 -10.71 12.74 -32.70
CA PRO A 285 -10.61 11.36 -33.14
C PRO A 285 -11.93 10.62 -32.87
N PRO A 286 -12.33 9.66 -33.72
CA PRO A 286 -13.61 8.95 -33.59
C PRO A 286 -13.68 8.18 -32.27
N SER A 287 -14.91 7.95 -31.78
CA SER A 287 -15.18 7.24 -30.52
C SER A 287 -14.52 5.84 -30.46
N THR A 288 -14.33 5.24 -31.63
CA THR A 288 -13.67 3.95 -31.86
C THR A 288 -12.22 3.90 -31.39
N SER A 289 -11.53 5.04 -31.36
CA SER A 289 -10.13 5.19 -30.92
C SER A 289 -9.96 5.29 -29.40
N THR A 290 -11.04 5.47 -28.65
CA THR A 290 -10.97 5.66 -27.19
C THR A 290 -10.76 4.33 -26.47
N VAL A 291 -9.63 4.20 -25.78
CA VAL A 291 -9.21 2.97 -25.09
C VAL A 291 -9.33 3.02 -23.56
N TRP A 292 -9.77 4.13 -22.98
CA TRP A 292 -9.95 4.26 -21.52
C TRP A 292 -10.89 3.17 -20.97
N LEU A 293 -10.33 2.28 -20.14
CA LEU A 293 -11.00 1.10 -19.56
C LEU A 293 -11.72 0.19 -20.58
N ARG A 294 -11.30 0.21 -21.84
CA ARG A 294 -11.83 -0.66 -22.92
C ARG A 294 -10.71 -1.48 -23.53
N ASP A 295 -11.04 -2.68 -24.01
CA ASP A 295 -10.11 -3.43 -24.86
C ASP A 295 -9.88 -2.74 -26.19
N GLY A 296 -8.92 -3.22 -26.99
CA GLY A 296 -8.64 -2.65 -28.30
C GLY A 296 -9.78 -2.85 -29.31
N PHE A 297 -9.67 -2.16 -30.44
CA PHE A 297 -10.73 -2.12 -31.44
C PHE A 297 -11.01 -3.51 -32.04
N LEU A 298 -9.96 -4.28 -32.38
CA LEU A 298 -10.11 -5.57 -33.04
C LEU A 298 -10.79 -6.60 -32.13
N SER A 299 -10.38 -6.64 -30.86
CA SER A 299 -10.97 -7.55 -29.87
C SER A 299 -12.43 -7.24 -29.57
N ARG A 300 -12.82 -5.96 -29.55
CA ARG A 300 -14.23 -5.54 -29.40
C ARG A 300 -15.07 -5.92 -30.61
N GLN A 301 -14.62 -5.63 -31.83
CA GLN A 301 -15.34 -5.95 -33.05
C GLN A 301 -15.63 -7.45 -33.18
N LEU A 302 -14.62 -8.29 -32.91
CA LEU A 302 -14.79 -9.74 -32.91
C LEU A 302 -15.84 -10.22 -31.88
N ARG A 303 -15.89 -9.61 -30.69
CA ARG A 303 -16.88 -9.95 -29.66
C ARG A 303 -18.30 -9.58 -30.05
N GLN A 304 -18.47 -8.45 -30.73
CA GLN A 304 -19.78 -8.00 -31.21
C GLN A 304 -20.23 -8.74 -32.48
N GLY A 305 -19.37 -9.56 -33.07
CA GLY A 305 -19.66 -10.32 -34.29
C GLY A 305 -19.66 -9.45 -35.55
N PHE A 306 -18.99 -8.30 -35.54
CA PHE A 306 -18.85 -7.46 -36.71
C PHE A 306 -17.83 -8.02 -37.71
N SER A 307 -18.06 -7.75 -39.00
CA SER A 307 -17.11 -8.07 -40.07
C SER A 307 -15.80 -7.28 -39.92
N PRO A 308 -14.68 -7.77 -40.46
CA PRO A 308 -13.42 -7.03 -40.46
C PRO A 308 -13.62 -5.61 -41.02
N PRO A 309 -12.91 -4.60 -40.48
CA PRO A 309 -13.03 -3.23 -40.97
C PRO A 309 -12.66 -3.16 -42.45
N ALA A 310 -13.38 -2.34 -43.22
CA ALA A 310 -13.14 -2.18 -44.67
C ALA A 310 -11.70 -1.75 -44.98
N GLN A 311 -11.07 -1.02 -44.06
CA GLN A 311 -9.63 -0.73 -44.05
C GLN A 311 -9.03 -1.25 -42.73
N PRO A 312 -8.33 -2.39 -42.73
CA PRO A 312 -7.71 -2.91 -41.52
C PRO A 312 -6.55 -2.03 -41.06
N PRO A 313 -6.32 -1.94 -39.73
CA PRO A 313 -5.18 -1.21 -39.20
C PRO A 313 -3.86 -1.84 -39.69
N SER A 314 -2.85 -1.01 -39.93
CA SER A 314 -1.52 -1.49 -40.29
C SER A 314 -0.89 -2.27 -39.12
N LEU A 315 0.10 -3.12 -39.43
CA LEU A 315 0.85 -3.85 -38.40
C LEU A 315 1.51 -2.91 -37.39
N SER A 316 1.96 -1.72 -37.82
CA SER A 316 2.53 -0.70 -36.92
C SER A 316 1.49 -0.12 -35.96
N ALA A 317 0.28 0.17 -36.43
CA ALA A 317 -0.81 0.69 -35.59
C ALA A 317 -1.28 -0.36 -34.57
N ILE A 318 -1.33 -1.64 -34.96
CA ILE A 318 -1.62 -2.74 -34.03
C ILE A 318 -0.54 -2.84 -32.96
N ARG A 319 0.75 -2.78 -33.33
CA ARG A 319 1.87 -2.78 -32.37
C ARG A 319 1.77 -1.60 -31.40
N GLU A 320 1.54 -0.39 -31.90
CA GLU A 320 1.41 0.82 -31.06
C GLU A 320 0.28 0.68 -30.04
N THR A 321 -0.89 0.21 -30.48
CA THR A 321 -2.04 -0.04 -29.59
C THR A 321 -1.71 -1.06 -28.48
N ILE A 322 -0.99 -2.13 -28.82
CA ILE A 322 -0.59 -3.16 -27.86
C ILE A 322 0.45 -2.62 -26.87
N GLU A 323 1.44 -1.86 -27.35
CA GLU A 323 2.45 -1.20 -26.50
C GLU A 323 1.81 -0.19 -25.55
N ASP A 324 0.82 0.59 -26.02
CA ASP A 324 0.05 1.50 -25.18
C ASP A 324 -0.66 0.76 -24.05
N PHE A 325 -1.31 -0.38 -24.35
CA PHE A 325 -1.92 -1.20 -23.31
C PHE A 325 -0.90 -1.70 -22.27
N ILE A 326 0.29 -2.12 -22.70
CA ILE A 326 1.36 -2.53 -21.76
C ILE A 326 1.81 -1.33 -20.92
N ALA A 327 2.03 -0.17 -21.54
CA ALA A 327 2.45 1.06 -20.86
C ALA A 327 1.41 1.55 -19.83
N PHE A 328 0.13 1.37 -20.12
CA PHE A 328 -0.97 1.66 -19.18
C PHE A 328 -1.19 0.57 -18.12
N GLY A 329 -0.35 -0.47 -18.06
CA GLY A 329 -0.48 -1.57 -17.10
C GLY A 329 -1.69 -2.47 -17.36
N ARG A 330 -2.08 -2.61 -18.64
CA ARG A 330 -3.24 -3.38 -19.11
C ARG A 330 -2.85 -4.56 -20.02
N PRO A 331 -2.01 -5.50 -19.54
CA PRO A 331 -1.53 -6.61 -20.35
C PRO A 331 -2.65 -7.58 -20.77
N GLY A 332 -3.78 -7.63 -20.06
CA GLY A 332 -4.95 -8.43 -20.45
C GLY A 332 -5.58 -7.92 -21.74
N ALA A 333 -5.81 -6.61 -21.85
CA ALA A 333 -6.29 -5.97 -23.06
C ALA A 333 -5.29 -6.12 -24.21
N ALA A 334 -3.99 -5.97 -23.93
CA ALA A 334 -2.92 -6.20 -24.90
C ALA A 334 -2.96 -7.62 -25.49
N TYR A 335 -3.12 -8.63 -24.62
CA TYR A 335 -3.23 -10.04 -25.02
C TYR A 335 -4.46 -10.32 -25.88
N ARG A 336 -5.62 -9.80 -25.48
CA ARG A 336 -6.88 -9.96 -26.24
C ARG A 336 -6.79 -9.30 -27.60
N GLU A 337 -6.15 -8.14 -27.72
CA GLU A 337 -5.96 -7.45 -28.99
C GLU A 337 -5.01 -8.22 -29.92
N LEU A 338 -3.90 -8.75 -29.41
CA LEU A 338 -3.01 -9.62 -30.18
C LEU A 338 -3.73 -10.88 -30.68
N CYS A 339 -4.52 -11.53 -29.81
CA CYS A 339 -5.31 -12.70 -30.18
C CYS A 339 -6.34 -12.38 -31.28
N ALA A 340 -7.00 -11.22 -31.18
CA ALA A 340 -7.94 -10.75 -32.19
C ALA A 340 -7.26 -10.48 -33.54
N ALA A 341 -6.11 -9.81 -33.54
CA ALA A 341 -5.33 -9.53 -34.75
C ALA A 341 -4.90 -10.81 -35.48
N ARG A 342 -4.47 -11.83 -34.74
CA ARG A 342 -4.12 -13.15 -35.30
C ARG A 342 -5.34 -13.89 -35.86
N ARG A 343 -6.47 -13.85 -35.15
CA ARG A 343 -7.72 -14.47 -35.62
C ARG A 343 -8.27 -13.83 -36.89
N LEU A 344 -8.05 -12.53 -37.07
CA LEU A 344 -8.39 -11.78 -38.28
C LEU A 344 -7.33 -11.90 -39.39
N ALA A 345 -6.28 -12.70 -39.17
CA ALA A 345 -5.15 -12.87 -40.09
C ALA A 345 -4.42 -11.56 -40.47
N LEU A 346 -4.49 -10.54 -39.60
CA LEU A 346 -3.79 -9.26 -39.77
C LEU A 346 -2.33 -9.35 -39.29
N VAL A 347 -2.05 -10.29 -38.39
CA VAL A 347 -0.72 -10.54 -37.82
C VAL A 347 -0.46 -12.04 -37.92
N GLY A 348 0.67 -12.43 -38.50
CA GLY A 348 1.09 -13.83 -38.56
C GLY A 348 1.53 -14.36 -37.19
N ASN A 349 1.57 -15.68 -37.02
CA ASN A 349 1.97 -16.29 -35.75
C ASN A 349 3.39 -15.91 -35.32
N GLU A 350 4.30 -15.72 -36.27
CA GLU A 350 5.70 -15.32 -36.03
C GLU A 350 5.88 -13.79 -35.89
N SER A 351 4.86 -12.99 -36.23
CA SER A 351 4.92 -11.54 -36.11
C SER A 351 4.63 -11.10 -34.67
N LEU A 352 5.30 -10.01 -34.25
CA LEU A 352 5.17 -9.41 -32.92
C LEU A 352 5.55 -10.34 -31.74
N LYS A 353 6.44 -11.32 -31.96
CA LYS A 353 6.90 -12.25 -30.92
C LYS A 353 7.57 -11.56 -29.74
N ASP A 354 8.30 -10.48 -29.98
CA ASP A 354 8.93 -9.65 -28.96
C ASP A 354 7.90 -9.00 -28.03
N VAL A 355 6.78 -8.52 -28.59
CA VAL A 355 5.69 -7.91 -27.82
C VAL A 355 4.86 -9.00 -27.11
N GLU A 356 4.58 -10.12 -27.78
CA GLU A 356 3.93 -11.28 -27.17
C GLU A 356 4.69 -11.76 -25.93
N ALA A 357 6.02 -11.84 -26.02
CA ALA A 357 6.86 -12.26 -24.90
C ALA A 357 6.69 -11.33 -23.69
N ARG A 358 6.67 -10.01 -23.90
CA ARG A 358 6.42 -9.02 -22.85
C ARG A 358 5.00 -9.09 -22.27
N ILE A 359 3.99 -9.28 -23.10
CA ILE A 359 2.60 -9.49 -22.65
C ILE A 359 2.53 -10.70 -21.72
N LEU A 360 3.06 -11.85 -22.17
CA LEU A 360 3.05 -13.08 -21.39
C LEU A 360 3.87 -12.93 -20.10
N TYR A 361 4.94 -12.15 -20.12
CA TYR A 361 5.74 -11.84 -18.93
C TYR A 361 4.93 -11.07 -17.88
N GLU A 362 4.26 -9.98 -18.28
CA GLU A 362 3.41 -9.17 -17.38
C GLU A 362 2.20 -9.96 -16.84
N LEU A 363 1.71 -10.92 -17.63
CA LEU A 363 0.67 -11.88 -17.25
C LEU A 363 1.19 -13.05 -16.40
N ARG A 364 2.51 -13.12 -16.15
CA ARG A 364 3.18 -14.18 -15.38
C ARG A 364 3.01 -15.57 -16.01
N ALA A 365 2.83 -15.61 -17.32
CA ALA A 365 2.76 -16.82 -18.11
C ALA A 365 4.18 -17.30 -18.47
N TRP A 366 4.98 -17.63 -17.44
CA TRP A 366 6.43 -17.80 -17.56
C TRP A 366 6.87 -18.76 -18.65
N SER A 367 6.20 -19.91 -18.80
CA SER A 367 6.52 -20.89 -19.86
C SER A 367 6.36 -20.27 -21.25
N GLY A 368 5.21 -19.64 -21.52
CA GLY A 368 4.94 -19.03 -22.82
C GLY A 368 5.85 -17.82 -23.08
N ALA A 369 6.13 -17.01 -22.06
CA ALA A 369 7.07 -15.89 -22.17
C ALA A 369 8.49 -16.37 -22.50
N LYS A 370 8.97 -17.45 -21.86
CA LYS A 370 10.30 -18.03 -22.13
C LYS A 370 10.41 -18.44 -23.60
N ASP A 371 9.42 -19.18 -24.10
CA ASP A 371 9.40 -19.68 -25.49
C ASP A 371 9.34 -18.52 -26.49
N ALA A 372 8.56 -17.48 -26.19
CA ALA A 372 8.45 -16.30 -27.03
C ALA A 372 9.76 -15.48 -27.07
N PHE A 373 10.40 -15.21 -25.93
CA PHE A 373 11.69 -14.50 -25.89
C PHE A 373 12.81 -15.28 -26.60
N ALA A 374 12.86 -16.61 -26.43
CA ALA A 374 13.82 -17.46 -27.12
C ALA A 374 13.64 -17.40 -28.65
N SER A 375 12.39 -17.40 -29.12
CA SER A 375 12.07 -17.29 -30.55
C SER A 375 12.52 -15.95 -31.15
N THR A 376 12.35 -14.84 -30.42
CA THR A 376 12.84 -13.51 -30.85
C THR A 376 14.37 -13.48 -30.95
N SER A 377 15.07 -14.12 -30.02
CA SER A 377 16.54 -14.14 -30.03
C SER A 377 17.13 -14.88 -31.24
N ALA A 378 16.47 -15.95 -31.70
CA ALA A 378 16.90 -16.72 -32.87
C ALA A 378 16.76 -15.95 -34.20
N GLN A 379 15.89 -14.94 -34.24
CA GLN A 379 15.64 -14.12 -35.44
C GLN A 379 16.57 -12.89 -35.52
N GLY A 380 17.24 -12.51 -34.44
CA GLY A 380 18.15 -11.37 -34.37
C GLY A 380 19.62 -11.79 -34.31
N SER A 381 20.32 -11.78 -35.43
CA SER A 381 21.78 -11.93 -35.48
C SER A 381 22.47 -10.63 -35.00
N SER A 382 22.81 -10.55 -33.72
CA SER A 382 23.94 -9.73 -33.26
C SER A 382 24.59 -10.29 -32.00
N GLU A 383 25.88 -10.63 -32.13
CA GLU A 383 26.85 -10.75 -31.06
C GLU A 383 26.98 -9.43 -30.26
N GLY A 384 27.33 -9.52 -28.98
CA GLY A 384 28.07 -8.45 -28.30
C GLY A 384 27.46 -7.88 -27.02
N GLY A 385 27.63 -8.57 -25.90
CA GLY A 385 27.51 -8.02 -24.55
C GLY A 385 27.70 -9.11 -23.49
N PRO A 386 28.38 -8.85 -22.35
CA PRO A 386 28.63 -9.89 -21.37
C PRO A 386 27.32 -10.52 -20.87
N ASP A 387 27.27 -11.86 -20.92
CA ASP A 387 26.15 -12.76 -20.60
C ASP A 387 25.73 -12.76 -19.10
N SER A 388 26.30 -11.83 -18.32
CA SER A 388 26.03 -11.68 -16.90
C SER A 388 25.15 -10.45 -16.66
N LEU A 389 23.83 -10.64 -16.71
CA LEU A 389 22.93 -9.84 -15.89
C LEU A 389 23.50 -9.84 -14.47
N ARG A 390 23.95 -8.69 -13.96
CA ARG A 390 24.47 -8.62 -12.59
C ARG A 390 23.36 -9.14 -11.67
N LYS A 391 23.66 -10.15 -10.84
CA LYS A 391 22.69 -10.73 -9.91
C LYS A 391 22.03 -9.65 -9.03
N ASP A 392 22.79 -8.59 -8.75
CA ASP A 392 22.42 -7.49 -7.87
C ASP A 392 21.33 -6.56 -8.44
N THR A 393 21.06 -6.59 -9.75
CA THR A 393 20.03 -5.74 -10.40
C THR A 393 18.91 -6.55 -11.07
N ASP A 394 18.93 -7.88 -10.96
CA ASP A 394 18.01 -8.78 -11.67
C ASP A 394 16.53 -8.57 -11.30
N PHE A 395 16.23 -8.06 -10.11
CA PHE A 395 14.86 -7.85 -9.67
C PHE A 395 14.39 -6.40 -9.87
N ALA A 396 15.29 -5.43 -10.07
CA ALA A 396 14.96 -4.01 -10.10
C ALA A 396 14.83 -3.43 -11.52
N VAL A 397 15.53 -4.03 -12.49
CA VAL A 397 15.57 -3.55 -13.88
C VAL A 397 14.28 -3.96 -14.61
N PRO A 398 13.55 -3.02 -15.24
CA PRO A 398 12.38 -3.35 -16.07
C PRO A 398 12.70 -4.34 -17.19
N ILE A 399 11.75 -5.23 -17.50
CA ILE A 399 11.92 -6.24 -18.57
C ILE A 399 12.16 -5.60 -19.95
N SER A 400 11.63 -4.39 -20.17
CA SER A 400 11.80 -3.62 -21.41
C SER A 400 13.23 -3.13 -21.65
N GLU A 401 14.08 -3.08 -20.61
CA GLU A 401 15.48 -2.68 -20.72
C GLU A 401 16.42 -3.86 -21.00
N LEU A 402 15.90 -5.09 -20.97
CA LEU A 402 16.69 -6.30 -21.19
C LEU A 402 16.73 -6.70 -22.66
N SER A 403 17.86 -7.28 -23.08
CA SER A 403 17.90 -7.98 -24.37
C SER A 403 16.99 -9.23 -24.34
N PRO A 404 16.49 -9.72 -25.49
CA PRO A 404 15.65 -10.93 -25.53
C PRO A 404 16.29 -12.15 -24.85
N VAL A 405 17.62 -12.31 -24.99
CA VAL A 405 18.37 -13.40 -24.33
C VAL A 405 18.38 -13.24 -22.82
N GLN A 406 18.63 -12.03 -22.33
CA GLN A 406 18.59 -11.70 -20.91
C GLN A 406 17.18 -11.90 -20.33
N ALA A 407 16.15 -11.46 -21.05
CA ALA A 407 14.75 -11.64 -20.68
C ALA A 407 14.35 -13.12 -20.63
N ALA A 408 14.77 -13.94 -21.60
CA ALA A 408 14.53 -15.39 -21.60
C ALA A 408 15.18 -16.06 -20.37
N LYS A 409 16.44 -15.74 -20.09
CA LYS A 409 17.19 -16.27 -18.93
C LYS A 409 16.55 -15.85 -17.60
N ARG A 410 16.10 -14.60 -17.49
CA ARG A 410 15.35 -14.13 -16.30
C ARG A 410 14.02 -14.88 -16.17
N THR A 411 13.27 -15.02 -17.25
CA THR A 411 11.98 -15.74 -17.26
C THR A 411 12.15 -17.20 -16.81
N GLU A 412 13.22 -17.86 -17.27
CA GLU A 412 13.57 -19.21 -16.83
C GLU A 412 13.86 -19.29 -15.32
N ARG A 413 14.58 -18.30 -14.76
CA ARG A 413 14.75 -18.21 -13.31
C ARG A 413 13.41 -18.03 -12.60
N ARG A 414 12.54 -17.12 -13.05
CA ARG A 414 11.21 -16.90 -12.47
C ARG A 414 10.36 -18.18 -12.46
N LEU A 415 10.40 -18.95 -13.55
CA LEU A 415 9.73 -20.25 -13.65
C LEU A 415 10.29 -21.27 -12.64
N ALA A 416 11.62 -21.31 -12.46
CA ALA A 416 12.24 -22.16 -11.45
C ALA A 416 11.84 -21.74 -10.02
N SER A 417 11.91 -20.45 -9.70
CA SER A 417 11.57 -19.93 -8.37
C SER A 417 10.06 -20.05 -8.06
N GLU A 418 9.17 -20.04 -9.07
CA GLU A 418 7.73 -20.33 -8.88
C GLU A 418 7.50 -21.77 -8.37
N SER A 419 8.38 -22.68 -8.75
CA SER A 419 8.27 -24.11 -8.44
C SER A 419 9.03 -24.49 -7.17
N ALA A 420 10.24 -23.95 -6.99
CA ALA A 420 11.16 -24.34 -5.92
C ALA A 420 11.24 -23.32 -4.77
N GLY A 421 10.69 -22.11 -4.93
CA GLY A 421 10.85 -21.01 -3.99
C GLY A 421 12.09 -20.19 -4.25
N LEU A 422 12.31 -19.17 -3.41
CA LEU A 422 13.46 -18.28 -3.51
C LEU A 422 14.67 -18.87 -2.78
N THR A 423 15.83 -18.83 -3.45
CA THR A 423 17.13 -19.08 -2.84
C THR A 423 17.58 -17.92 -1.95
N ASP A 424 18.52 -18.16 -1.05
CA ASP A 424 19.08 -17.10 -0.21
C ASP A 424 19.76 -15.98 -1.03
N GLU A 425 20.40 -16.32 -2.15
CA GLU A 425 20.99 -15.32 -3.06
C GLU A 425 19.92 -14.42 -3.69
N GLU A 426 18.77 -14.99 -4.06
CA GLU A 426 17.65 -14.21 -4.61
C GLU A 426 17.01 -13.33 -3.54
N VAL A 427 16.80 -13.85 -2.33
CA VAL A 427 16.31 -13.05 -1.19
C VAL A 427 17.29 -11.91 -0.89
N ALA A 428 18.60 -12.15 -0.93
CA ALA A 428 19.61 -11.12 -0.76
C ALA A 428 19.53 -10.05 -1.86
N SER A 429 19.41 -10.46 -3.12
CA SER A 429 19.27 -9.54 -4.25
C SER A 429 18.00 -8.68 -4.11
N ILE A 430 16.86 -9.28 -3.76
CA ILE A 430 15.60 -8.59 -3.47
C ILE A 430 15.78 -7.60 -2.31
N TYR A 431 16.42 -8.05 -1.23
CA TYR A 431 16.68 -7.24 -0.04
C TYR A 431 17.50 -5.99 -0.36
N PHE A 432 18.65 -6.14 -1.02
CA PHE A 432 19.52 -5.01 -1.38
C PHE A 432 18.86 -4.09 -2.42
N ALA A 433 18.14 -4.66 -3.39
CA ALA A 433 17.35 -3.88 -4.34
C ALA A 433 16.24 -3.07 -3.66
N SER A 434 15.66 -3.59 -2.57
CA SER A 434 14.63 -2.90 -1.78
C SER A 434 15.19 -1.86 -0.79
N SER A 435 16.46 -1.98 -0.40
CA SER A 435 17.11 -1.12 0.61
C SER A 435 17.89 0.06 0.01
N GLY A 436 17.98 0.17 -1.32
CA GLY A 436 18.67 1.25 -2.03
C GLY A 436 17.94 2.60 -2.02
N HIS A 437 18.68 3.69 -2.24
CA HIS A 437 18.20 5.08 -2.07
C HIS A 437 17.25 5.65 -3.19
N SER A 438 16.82 4.89 -4.23
CA SER A 438 15.76 5.22 -5.26
C SER A 438 15.82 4.24 -6.49
N PRO A 439 14.84 4.04 -7.43
CA PRO A 439 13.47 4.58 -7.60
C PRO A 439 12.34 3.55 -7.88
N ASN A 440 12.59 2.23 -7.95
CA ASN A 440 11.56 1.26 -8.36
C ASN A 440 11.05 0.42 -7.19
N PRO A 441 9.91 0.79 -6.57
CA PRO A 441 9.30 0.02 -5.50
C PRO A 441 8.52 -1.21 -6.01
N ARG A 442 8.71 -1.59 -7.28
CA ARG A 442 8.07 -2.75 -7.91
C ARG A 442 9.15 -3.69 -8.45
N LEU A 443 9.74 -4.44 -7.53
CA LEU A 443 10.66 -5.52 -7.85
C LEU A 443 9.93 -6.61 -8.65
N ASP A 444 10.67 -7.31 -9.49
CA ASP A 444 10.19 -8.35 -10.40
C ASP A 444 10.59 -9.75 -9.90
N THR A 445 9.60 -10.53 -9.47
CA THR A 445 9.75 -11.84 -8.82
C THR A 445 8.60 -12.75 -9.25
N SER A 446 8.74 -14.06 -9.11
CA SER A 446 7.61 -14.99 -9.22
C SER A 446 6.93 -15.20 -7.86
N GLU A 447 5.69 -15.68 -7.92
CA GLU A 447 4.96 -16.10 -6.72
C GLU A 447 5.34 -17.55 -6.40
N TYR A 448 5.58 -17.84 -5.12
CA TYR A 448 5.80 -19.20 -4.65
C TYR A 448 4.78 -19.52 -3.56
N ILE A 449 4.16 -20.69 -3.71
CA ILE A 449 3.20 -21.25 -2.76
C ILE A 449 3.79 -22.57 -2.29
N GLY A 450 4.13 -22.63 -1.00
CA GLY A 450 4.66 -23.82 -0.34
C GLY A 450 3.57 -24.86 -0.01
N PRO A 451 3.81 -25.74 0.96
CA PRO A 451 2.91 -26.82 1.33
C PRO A 451 1.70 -26.32 2.14
N VAL A 452 0.83 -25.54 1.51
CA VAL A 452 -0.34 -24.89 2.13
C VAL A 452 -1.59 -25.05 1.29
N GLN A 453 -2.75 -24.99 1.95
CA GLN A 453 -4.05 -24.99 1.29
C GLN A 453 -5.01 -24.04 1.99
N VAL A 454 -5.96 -23.50 1.23
CA VAL A 454 -7.06 -22.69 1.79
C VAL A 454 -8.06 -23.61 2.48
N ARG A 455 -8.50 -23.23 3.68
CA ARG A 455 -9.63 -23.85 4.39
C ARG A 455 -10.49 -22.80 5.06
N ASP A 456 -11.75 -23.14 5.31
CA ASP A 456 -12.59 -22.40 6.23
C ASP A 456 -12.21 -22.77 7.67
N ILE A 457 -11.88 -21.75 8.45
CA ILE A 457 -11.49 -21.80 9.85
C ILE A 457 -12.71 -21.38 10.68
N PRO A 458 -13.19 -22.23 11.60
CA PRO A 458 -14.34 -21.91 12.45
C PRO A 458 -14.15 -20.59 13.20
N GLY A 459 -15.07 -19.65 12.99
CA GLY A 459 -15.06 -18.33 13.65
C GLY A 459 -14.05 -17.32 13.10
N ALA A 460 -13.24 -17.67 12.09
CA ALA A 460 -12.25 -16.77 11.49
C ALA A 460 -12.39 -16.60 9.97
N GLY A 461 -13.32 -17.31 9.33
CA GLY A 461 -13.49 -17.24 7.87
C GLY A 461 -12.44 -18.10 7.17
N ARG A 462 -11.91 -17.67 6.03
CA ARG A 462 -10.86 -18.45 5.33
C ARG A 462 -9.51 -18.25 6.01
N GLY A 463 -8.69 -19.28 5.96
CA GLY A 463 -7.29 -19.27 6.41
C GLY A 463 -6.45 -20.21 5.57
N LEU A 464 -5.14 -20.17 5.79
CA LEU A 464 -4.20 -21.15 5.22
C LEU A 464 -3.83 -22.17 6.28
N VAL A 465 -3.80 -23.45 5.89
CA VAL A 465 -3.27 -24.53 6.73
C VAL A 465 -2.16 -25.27 6.00
N THR A 466 -1.23 -25.83 6.74
CA THR A 466 -0.17 -26.69 6.18
C THR A 466 -0.74 -28.00 5.61
N THR A 467 -0.13 -28.51 4.54
CA THR A 467 -0.48 -29.81 3.91
C THR A 467 0.49 -30.92 4.26
N ARG A 468 1.57 -30.60 4.97
CA ARG A 468 2.53 -31.52 5.59
C ARG A 468 3.22 -30.84 6.77
N GLU A 469 4.05 -31.56 7.49
CA GLU A 469 4.96 -30.94 8.45
C GLU A 469 5.92 -29.95 7.76
N VAL A 470 6.16 -28.80 8.38
CA VAL A 470 7.03 -27.71 7.93
C VAL A 470 8.03 -27.39 9.03
N GLN A 471 9.30 -27.17 8.65
CA GLN A 471 10.38 -26.86 9.59
C GLN A 471 10.56 -25.35 9.79
N PRO A 472 11.13 -24.89 10.94
CA PRO A 472 11.48 -23.49 11.13
C PRO A 472 12.31 -22.93 9.99
N GLY A 473 11.94 -21.74 9.51
CA GLY A 473 12.58 -21.02 8.41
C GLY A 473 12.18 -21.43 7.00
N GLU A 474 11.45 -22.54 6.84
CA GLU A 474 10.94 -22.97 5.55
C GLU A 474 10.00 -21.90 4.95
N LEU A 475 10.20 -21.59 3.67
CA LEU A 475 9.39 -20.61 2.95
C LEU A 475 7.99 -21.21 2.68
N LEU A 476 6.96 -20.51 3.13
CA LEU A 476 5.56 -20.88 2.92
C LEU A 476 4.94 -20.07 1.77
N LEU A 477 5.23 -18.78 1.70
CA LEU A 477 4.70 -17.88 0.69
C LEU A 477 5.77 -16.92 0.19
N CYS A 478 5.83 -16.68 -1.12
CA CYS A 478 6.38 -15.46 -1.72
C CYS A 478 5.29 -14.88 -2.61
N CYS A 479 4.76 -13.71 -2.26
CA CYS A 479 3.59 -13.14 -2.94
C CYS A 479 3.86 -11.70 -3.35
N ARG A 480 3.44 -11.32 -4.55
CA ARG A 480 3.49 -9.94 -5.03
C ARG A 480 2.24 -9.18 -4.64
N SER A 481 2.35 -7.86 -4.57
CA SER A 481 1.19 -6.99 -4.51
C SER A 481 0.53 -6.84 -5.88
N TYR A 482 -0.75 -6.47 -5.90
CA TYR A 482 -1.48 -6.08 -7.11
C TYR A 482 -1.92 -4.62 -7.01
N GLY A 483 -1.64 -3.79 -8.00
CA GLY A 483 -2.08 -2.39 -7.96
C GLY A 483 -1.55 -1.58 -6.76
N SER A 484 -0.40 -1.94 -6.19
CA SER A 484 0.22 -1.17 -5.10
C SER A 484 0.57 0.26 -5.54
N ALA A 485 0.52 1.19 -4.59
CA ALA A 485 0.93 2.57 -4.79
C ALA A 485 1.90 3.02 -3.70
N TYR A 486 2.88 3.83 -4.11
CA TYR A 486 3.95 4.33 -3.25
C TYR A 486 4.01 5.85 -3.24
N PRO A 487 4.47 6.48 -2.15
CA PRO A 487 4.64 7.93 -2.09
C PRO A 487 5.62 8.47 -3.15
N SER A 488 6.61 7.66 -3.54
CA SER A 488 7.64 8.02 -4.53
C SER A 488 7.19 7.85 -5.99
N ASP A 489 5.97 7.35 -6.23
CA ASP A 489 5.44 7.15 -7.58
C ASP A 489 5.33 8.48 -8.35
N PRO A 490 5.95 8.63 -9.53
CA PRO A 490 5.92 9.87 -10.35
C PRO A 490 4.50 10.39 -10.63
N GLU A 491 3.55 9.47 -10.80
CA GLU A 491 2.13 9.71 -11.08
C GLU A 491 1.41 10.52 -10.00
N SER A 492 1.99 10.59 -8.79
CA SER A 492 1.46 11.37 -7.66
C SER A 492 2.50 12.16 -6.89
N LEU A 493 3.76 12.11 -7.33
CA LEU A 493 4.85 12.83 -6.69
C LEU A 493 4.51 14.32 -6.64
N GLY A 494 4.70 14.92 -5.46
CA GLY A 494 4.34 16.32 -5.22
C GLY A 494 2.84 16.60 -5.08
N SER A 495 1.94 15.62 -5.25
CA SER A 495 0.48 15.83 -5.14
C SER A 495 -0.15 14.94 -4.05
N PRO A 496 0.08 15.21 -2.75
CA PRO A 496 -0.53 14.40 -1.70
C PRO A 496 -2.06 14.53 -1.73
N ILE A 497 -2.76 13.42 -1.52
CA ILE A 497 -4.23 13.37 -1.45
C ILE A 497 -4.64 13.05 -0.02
N LEU A 498 -5.51 13.90 0.52
CA LEU A 498 -6.30 13.63 1.71
C LEU A 498 -7.71 13.25 1.28
N ARG A 499 -8.19 12.07 1.68
CA ARG A 499 -9.60 11.71 1.54
C ARG A 499 -10.23 11.62 2.91
N LEU A 500 -11.06 12.58 3.25
CA LEU A 500 -11.75 12.66 4.54
C LEU A 500 -13.07 11.88 4.51
N ASN A 501 -13.22 10.90 5.40
CA ASN A 501 -14.51 10.28 5.69
C ASN A 501 -15.30 11.15 6.67
N VAL A 502 -16.45 11.64 6.24
CA VAL A 502 -17.26 12.59 7.04
C VAL A 502 -17.88 12.00 8.30
N ASP A 503 -18.04 10.68 8.38
CA ASP A 503 -18.80 10.03 9.43
C ASP A 503 -17.96 9.70 10.67
N ASN A 504 -16.69 9.36 10.46
CA ASN A 504 -15.78 8.94 11.53
C ASN A 504 -14.47 9.72 11.55
N GLY A 505 -14.32 10.74 10.70
CA GLY A 505 -13.12 11.57 10.63
C GLY A 505 -11.88 10.86 10.08
N VAL A 506 -12.02 9.62 9.60
CA VAL A 506 -10.90 8.83 9.10
C VAL A 506 -10.37 9.43 7.80
N VAL A 507 -9.06 9.57 7.71
CA VAL A 507 -8.37 10.10 6.53
C VAL A 507 -7.65 8.96 5.80
N SER A 508 -7.97 8.77 4.52
CA SER A 508 -7.16 7.94 3.64
C SER A 508 -6.09 8.79 2.95
N THR A 509 -4.92 8.19 2.75
CA THR A 509 -3.73 8.85 2.20
C THR A 509 -3.62 8.65 0.69
N THR A 510 -2.68 9.36 0.07
CA THR A 510 -2.38 9.30 -1.37
C THR A 510 -2.24 7.87 -1.90
N SER A 511 -1.49 7.03 -1.19
CA SER A 511 -1.22 5.66 -1.63
C SER A 511 -2.49 4.79 -1.59
N GLN A 512 -3.36 4.95 -0.60
CA GLN A 512 -4.60 4.18 -0.52
C GLN A 512 -5.55 4.54 -1.68
N VAL A 513 -5.74 5.84 -1.93
CA VAL A 513 -6.61 6.32 -3.04
C VAL A 513 -6.09 5.82 -4.39
N ARG A 514 -4.77 5.84 -4.59
CA ARG A 514 -4.15 5.36 -5.84
C ARG A 514 -4.18 3.86 -5.97
N ALA A 515 -3.91 3.12 -4.89
CA ALA A 515 -4.00 1.66 -4.90
C ALA A 515 -5.42 1.20 -5.23
N GLN A 516 -6.44 1.91 -4.75
CA GLN A 516 -7.84 1.65 -5.11
C GLN A 516 -8.07 1.81 -6.62
N THR A 517 -7.64 2.92 -7.22
CA THR A 517 -7.76 3.15 -8.67
C THR A 517 -6.99 2.10 -9.47
N ASN A 518 -5.74 1.82 -9.11
CA ASN A 518 -4.92 0.80 -9.76
C ASN A 518 -5.58 -0.59 -9.72
N LEU A 519 -6.17 -0.96 -8.58
CA LEU A 519 -6.80 -2.26 -8.39
C LEU A 519 -8.11 -2.38 -9.17
N ILE A 520 -8.91 -1.31 -9.22
CA ILE A 520 -10.12 -1.24 -10.08
C ILE A 520 -9.72 -1.42 -11.56
N HIS A 521 -8.70 -0.70 -12.02
CA HIS A 521 -8.23 -0.79 -13.41
C HIS A 521 -7.70 -2.20 -13.74
N ALA A 522 -6.94 -2.80 -12.81
CA ALA A 522 -6.46 -4.17 -12.97
C ALA A 522 -7.62 -5.19 -12.98
N LEU A 523 -8.66 -5.02 -12.15
CA LEU A 523 -9.85 -5.87 -12.12
C LEU A 523 -10.62 -5.82 -13.44
N VAL A 524 -10.73 -4.63 -14.06
CA VAL A 524 -11.35 -4.47 -15.39
C VAL A 524 -10.52 -5.16 -16.48
N ASP A 525 -9.19 -5.06 -16.40
CA ASP A 525 -8.29 -5.61 -17.40
C ASP A 525 -8.20 -7.14 -17.38
N ARG A 526 -8.14 -7.73 -16.19
CA ARG A 526 -7.92 -9.18 -15.95
C ARG A 526 -8.88 -9.72 -14.89
N PRO A 527 -10.20 -9.70 -15.16
CA PRO A 527 -11.21 -10.11 -14.19
C PRO A 527 -11.08 -11.58 -13.80
N ASP A 528 -10.80 -12.48 -14.74
CA ASP A 528 -10.66 -13.92 -14.47
C ASP A 528 -9.51 -14.22 -13.49
N MET A 529 -8.46 -13.40 -13.53
CA MET A 529 -7.31 -13.54 -12.64
C MET A 529 -7.55 -12.90 -11.27
N LEU A 530 -8.23 -11.75 -11.20
CA LEU A 530 -8.26 -10.90 -9.99
C LEU A 530 -9.59 -10.82 -9.27
N ALA A 531 -10.71 -11.17 -9.90
CA ALA A 531 -12.03 -11.01 -9.28
C ALA A 531 -12.15 -11.81 -7.98
N VAL A 532 -11.85 -13.12 -8.00
CA VAL A 532 -11.91 -13.95 -6.78
C VAL A 532 -10.83 -13.58 -5.77
N PRO A 533 -9.53 -13.43 -6.14
CA PRO A 533 -8.51 -13.03 -5.17
C PRO A 533 -8.82 -11.71 -4.47
N VAL A 534 -9.31 -10.70 -5.19
CA VAL A 534 -9.49 -9.35 -4.62
C VAL A 534 -10.88 -9.18 -4.03
N LEU A 535 -11.93 -9.41 -4.82
CA LEU A 535 -13.31 -9.19 -4.39
C LEU A 535 -13.82 -10.32 -3.51
N GLY A 536 -13.13 -11.47 -3.51
CA GLY A 536 -13.40 -12.54 -2.57
C GLY A 536 -12.95 -12.21 -1.14
N LEU A 537 -12.09 -11.21 -0.92
CA LEU A 537 -11.73 -10.75 0.44
C LEU A 537 -12.89 -10.00 1.09
N THR A 538 -12.97 -10.03 2.41
CA THR A 538 -13.99 -9.28 3.16
C THR A 538 -13.63 -7.81 3.21
N ALA A 539 -14.59 -6.92 2.91
CA ALA A 539 -14.42 -5.47 2.91
C ALA A 539 -14.66 -4.79 4.27
N GLY A 540 -14.62 -5.58 5.36
CA GLY A 540 -14.87 -5.13 6.73
C GLY A 540 -16.22 -5.58 7.30
N PRO A 541 -16.43 -5.43 8.62
CA PRO A 541 -17.61 -5.96 9.31
C PRO A 541 -18.91 -5.20 9.00
N SER A 542 -18.81 -3.97 8.48
CA SER A 542 -19.98 -3.12 8.19
C SER A 542 -20.42 -3.15 6.73
N MET A 543 -19.82 -4.01 5.90
CA MET A 543 -20.09 -4.08 4.47
C MET A 543 -20.55 -5.49 4.09
N ASP A 544 -21.62 -5.56 3.30
CA ASP A 544 -22.14 -6.82 2.78
C ASP A 544 -21.10 -7.53 1.92
N TYR A 545 -21.03 -8.86 2.03
CA TYR A 545 -20.10 -9.66 1.26
C TYR A 545 -20.39 -9.58 -0.24
N SER A 546 -19.31 -9.49 -1.04
CA SER A 546 -19.45 -9.67 -2.48
C SER A 546 -19.81 -11.14 -2.79
N ARG A 547 -20.36 -11.37 -3.98
CA ARG A 547 -20.64 -12.74 -4.46
C ARG A 547 -19.40 -13.63 -4.54
N PHE A 548 -18.21 -13.03 -4.63
CA PHE A 548 -16.95 -13.75 -4.77
C PHE A 548 -16.44 -14.30 -3.44
N VAL A 549 -16.95 -13.82 -2.29
CA VAL A 549 -16.52 -14.31 -0.96
C VAL A 549 -16.84 -15.80 -0.80
N THR A 550 -17.96 -16.24 -1.36
CA THR A 550 -18.42 -17.63 -1.32
C THR A 550 -17.80 -18.53 -2.40
N GLU A 551 -17.04 -17.96 -3.34
CA GLU A 551 -16.36 -18.74 -4.38
C GLU A 551 -15.08 -19.40 -3.82
N PRO A 552 -14.68 -20.59 -4.32
CA PRO A 552 -13.43 -21.22 -3.92
C PRO A 552 -12.23 -20.30 -4.14
N TYR A 553 -11.49 -20.01 -3.07
CA TYR A 553 -10.37 -19.07 -3.16
C TYR A 553 -9.14 -19.72 -3.80
N PRO A 554 -8.57 -19.13 -4.87
CA PRO A 554 -7.45 -19.73 -5.57
C PRO A 554 -6.14 -19.54 -4.80
N LEU A 555 -5.32 -20.59 -4.70
CA LEU A 555 -3.94 -20.48 -4.23
C LEU A 555 -3.03 -19.74 -5.24
N ARG A 556 -3.37 -19.82 -6.53
CA ARG A 556 -2.63 -19.15 -7.61
C ARG A 556 -3.61 -18.43 -8.53
N ALA A 557 -3.43 -17.12 -8.68
CA ALA A 557 -4.16 -16.33 -9.64
C ALA A 557 -3.52 -16.50 -11.04
N ARG A 558 -4.28 -17.00 -12.02
CA ARG A 558 -3.80 -17.15 -13.41
C ARG A 558 -4.85 -16.64 -14.38
N MET A 559 -4.39 -16.05 -15.48
CA MET A 559 -5.27 -15.68 -16.58
C MET A 559 -5.49 -16.88 -17.51
N GLU A 560 -6.67 -17.00 -18.12
CA GLU A 560 -6.93 -17.94 -19.22
C GLU A 560 -6.18 -17.46 -20.47
N LEU A 561 -5.36 -18.34 -21.05
CA LEU A 561 -4.49 -18.05 -22.19
C LEU A 561 -4.91 -18.80 -23.46
N ASP A 562 -6.12 -19.36 -23.50
CA ASP A 562 -6.70 -19.82 -24.75
C ASP A 562 -7.10 -18.61 -25.62
N PRO A 563 -6.54 -18.43 -26.84
CA PRO A 563 -6.83 -17.26 -27.67
C PRO A 563 -8.29 -17.10 -28.08
N LYS A 564 -9.05 -18.20 -28.20
CA LYS A 564 -10.47 -18.14 -28.56
C LYS A 564 -11.29 -17.68 -27.37
N LYS A 565 -11.07 -18.27 -26.20
CA LYS A 565 -11.75 -17.89 -24.96
C LYS A 565 -11.39 -16.47 -24.53
N ALA A 566 -10.11 -16.10 -24.58
CA ALA A 566 -9.64 -14.77 -24.17
C ALA A 566 -10.40 -13.64 -24.89
N VAL A 567 -10.72 -13.83 -26.18
CA VAL A 567 -11.51 -12.85 -26.94
C VAL A 567 -13.01 -13.05 -26.71
N ASN A 568 -13.55 -14.27 -26.91
CA ASN A 568 -14.99 -14.49 -26.98
C ASN A 568 -15.70 -14.52 -25.61
N GLU A 569 -15.02 -14.99 -24.57
CA GLU A 569 -15.61 -15.23 -23.24
C GLU A 569 -15.34 -14.09 -22.26
N TYR A 570 -14.50 -13.11 -22.63
CA TYR A 570 -14.27 -11.93 -21.80
C TYR A 570 -15.58 -11.21 -21.48
N LYS A 571 -15.82 -11.02 -20.19
CA LYS A 571 -16.95 -10.25 -19.66
C LYS A 571 -16.41 -9.11 -18.83
N SER A 572 -16.86 -7.89 -19.13
CA SER A 572 -16.58 -6.74 -18.29
C SER A 572 -17.10 -7.00 -16.88
N LEU A 573 -16.26 -6.74 -15.89
CA LEU A 573 -16.62 -6.87 -14.48
C LEU A 573 -17.20 -5.56 -13.97
N ASP A 574 -18.39 -5.61 -13.38
CA ASP A 574 -18.93 -4.52 -12.58
C ASP A 574 -18.16 -4.46 -11.26
N VAL A 575 -17.44 -3.36 -11.01
CA VAL A 575 -16.58 -3.21 -9.84
C VAL A 575 -17.20 -2.21 -8.86
N ASP A 576 -17.49 -2.65 -7.64
CA ASP A 576 -17.90 -1.74 -6.58
C ASP A 576 -16.67 -1.04 -5.98
N ALA A 577 -16.49 0.25 -6.28
CA ALA A 577 -15.37 1.02 -5.78
C ALA A 577 -15.34 1.09 -4.24
N ALA A 578 -16.50 1.16 -3.57
CA ALA A 578 -16.56 1.19 -2.11
C ALA A 578 -16.16 -0.16 -1.50
N TYR A 579 -16.52 -1.26 -2.16
CA TYR A 579 -16.07 -2.59 -1.77
C TYR A 579 -14.54 -2.73 -1.88
N VAL A 580 -13.96 -2.27 -2.99
CA VAL A 580 -12.50 -2.27 -3.17
C VAL A 580 -11.81 -1.42 -2.09
N ASP A 581 -12.38 -0.27 -1.70
CA ASP A 581 -11.83 0.52 -0.60
C ASP A 581 -11.86 -0.23 0.73
N GLY A 582 -12.98 -0.88 1.05
CA GLY A 582 -13.09 -1.71 2.25
C GLY A 582 -12.09 -2.87 2.22
N VAL A 583 -11.92 -3.53 1.08
CA VAL A 583 -10.88 -4.56 0.91
C VAL A 583 -9.51 -3.97 1.26
N LEU A 584 -9.12 -2.82 0.70
CA LEU A 584 -7.82 -2.21 1.02
C LEU A 584 -7.68 -1.84 2.49
N ARG A 585 -8.72 -1.25 3.10
CA ARG A 585 -8.70 -0.82 4.50
C ARG A 585 -8.47 -1.96 5.50
N PHE A 586 -8.97 -3.15 5.18
CA PHE A 586 -8.90 -4.31 6.09
C PHE A 586 -7.86 -5.36 5.71
N ASN A 587 -7.37 -5.34 4.47
CA ASN A 587 -6.52 -6.41 3.91
C ASN A 587 -5.22 -5.90 3.27
N ALA A 588 -5.08 -4.59 3.00
CA ALA A 588 -3.84 -4.08 2.46
C ALA A 588 -2.79 -3.90 3.54
N PHE A 589 -1.55 -4.11 3.14
CA PHE A 589 -0.38 -3.90 3.97
C PHE A 589 0.18 -2.51 3.69
N GLY A 590 0.46 -1.76 4.75
CA GLY A 590 1.38 -0.63 4.66
C GLY A 590 2.80 -1.21 4.77
N PRO A 591 3.76 -0.83 3.92
CA PRO A 591 5.08 -1.40 4.00
C PRO A 591 5.64 -1.03 5.37
N ALA A 592 6.03 -2.04 6.14
CA ALA A 592 7.23 -1.86 6.92
C ALA A 592 8.35 -1.60 5.91
N GLN A 593 9.23 -0.64 6.17
CA GLN A 593 10.49 -0.56 5.43
C GLN A 593 11.11 -1.97 5.41
N ALA A 594 11.74 -2.37 4.30
CA ALA A 594 12.53 -3.60 4.27
C ALA A 594 13.42 -3.63 5.52
N PRO A 595 13.64 -4.78 6.19
CA PRO A 595 14.33 -4.83 7.48
C PRO A 595 15.67 -4.06 7.42
N ALA A 596 15.65 -2.79 7.81
CA ALA A 596 16.74 -1.89 7.51
C ALA A 596 17.98 -2.32 8.31
N SER A 597 19.17 -1.92 7.87
CA SER A 597 20.31 -1.98 8.78
C SER A 597 19.99 -1.08 9.98
N SER A 598 20.44 -1.44 11.18
CA SER A 598 20.26 -0.64 12.41
C SER A 598 20.81 0.80 12.30
N HIS A 599 21.48 1.12 11.20
CA HIS A 599 22.09 2.41 10.85
C HIS A 599 21.41 3.16 9.68
N SER A 600 20.43 2.58 8.98
CA SER A 600 19.77 3.23 7.85
C SER A 600 18.34 3.67 8.18
N HIS A 601 18.14 4.99 8.12
CA HIS A 601 16.85 5.70 8.06
C HIS A 601 15.98 5.82 9.34
N LYS A 602 16.54 6.41 10.40
CA LYS A 602 15.70 7.14 11.39
C LYS A 602 15.16 8.49 10.88
N HIS A 603 15.72 9.04 9.80
CA HIS A 603 15.39 10.40 9.34
C HIS A 603 14.25 10.51 8.31
N VAL A 604 13.80 9.41 7.68
CA VAL A 604 12.75 9.48 6.64
C VAL A 604 11.34 9.41 7.23
N GLU A 605 11.12 8.62 8.29
CA GLU A 605 9.81 8.55 8.98
C GLU A 605 9.36 9.91 9.55
N GLU A 606 10.30 10.74 10.02
CA GLU A 606 9.99 12.05 10.60
C GLU A 606 9.58 13.11 9.56
N SER A 607 9.96 12.97 8.28
CA SER A 607 9.72 14.01 7.26
C SER A 607 8.43 13.85 6.45
N GLN A 608 7.86 12.64 6.34
CA GLN A 608 6.62 12.39 5.58
C GLN A 608 5.42 11.88 6.41
N GLY A 609 5.62 11.46 7.66
CA GLY A 609 4.53 11.03 8.56
C GLY A 609 3.65 9.91 7.99
N GLU A 610 2.37 9.86 8.39
CA GLU A 610 1.42 8.83 7.93
C GLU A 610 1.13 8.89 6.41
N LEU A 611 1.34 10.04 5.77
CA LEU A 611 1.17 10.23 4.32
C LEU A 611 2.28 9.58 3.49
N GLY A 612 3.39 9.20 4.12
CA GLY A 612 4.53 8.50 3.51
C GLY A 612 4.40 6.97 3.49
N ARG A 613 3.26 6.39 3.91
CA ARG A 613 3.05 4.93 3.87
C ARG A 613 2.59 4.50 2.48
N SER A 614 3.16 3.43 1.94
CA SER A 614 2.63 2.79 0.72
C SER A 614 1.39 1.94 1.03
N THR A 615 0.63 1.56 0.01
CA THR A 615 -0.52 0.66 0.15
C THR A 615 -0.33 -0.51 -0.80
N GLN A 616 -0.28 -1.72 -0.24
CA GLN A 616 0.04 -2.94 -0.97
C GLN A 616 -0.97 -4.04 -0.67
N PRO A 617 -1.91 -4.34 -1.59
CA PRO A 617 -2.79 -5.47 -1.42
C PRO A 617 -2.09 -6.74 -1.89
N HIS A 618 -1.92 -7.68 -0.97
CA HIS A 618 -1.39 -9.01 -1.22
C HIS A 618 -2.52 -10.02 -0.96
N PRO A 619 -3.32 -10.40 -1.98
CA PRO A 619 -4.57 -11.12 -1.75
C PRO A 619 -4.43 -12.45 -1.00
N LEU A 620 -3.43 -13.27 -1.32
CA LEU A 620 -3.26 -14.55 -0.64
C LEU A 620 -2.71 -14.37 0.80
N PRO A 621 -1.68 -13.55 1.07
CA PRO A 621 -1.30 -13.22 2.44
C PRO A 621 -2.40 -12.55 3.28
N ALA A 622 -3.33 -11.83 2.64
CA ALA A 622 -4.44 -11.18 3.33
C ALA A 622 -5.47 -12.14 3.94
N ILE A 623 -5.55 -13.40 3.49
CA ILE A 623 -6.42 -14.41 4.10
C ILE A 623 -5.79 -15.08 5.33
N LEU A 624 -4.57 -14.70 5.73
CA LEU A 624 -4.00 -15.16 6.98
C LEU A 624 -4.75 -14.54 8.16
N ASN A 625 -5.16 -15.39 9.09
CA ASN A 625 -5.84 -14.93 10.30
C ASN A 625 -4.84 -14.36 11.31
N HIS A 626 -5.38 -13.56 12.22
CA HIS A 626 -4.59 -12.93 13.24
C HIS A 626 -4.32 -13.83 14.45
N ALA A 627 -3.07 -13.86 14.90
CA ALA A 627 -2.71 -14.15 16.27
C ALA A 627 -1.72 -13.10 16.79
N CYS A 628 -1.90 -12.61 18.02
CA CYS A 628 -0.92 -11.72 18.64
C CYS A 628 0.43 -12.44 18.81
N LEU A 629 0.39 -13.77 19.02
CA LEU A 629 1.54 -14.65 19.03
C LEU A 629 1.58 -15.45 17.70
N PRO A 630 2.33 -14.99 16.68
CA PRO A 630 2.33 -15.61 15.35
C PRO A 630 3.12 -16.92 15.33
N ASN A 631 2.87 -17.78 14.33
CA ASN A 631 3.69 -18.97 14.06
C ASN A 631 4.50 -18.83 12.76
N VAL A 632 4.41 -17.67 12.12
CA VAL A 632 5.18 -17.31 10.94
C VAL A 632 5.77 -15.90 11.07
N SER A 633 6.89 -15.68 10.38
CA SER A 633 7.45 -14.36 10.11
C SER A 633 7.04 -13.94 8.71
N SER A 634 6.39 -12.78 8.57
CA SER A 634 6.08 -12.17 7.27
C SER A 634 6.95 -10.93 7.07
N VAL A 635 7.83 -10.97 6.07
CA VAL A 635 8.76 -9.88 5.76
C VAL A 635 8.41 -9.26 4.42
N PHE A 636 8.33 -7.92 4.40
CA PHE A 636 8.04 -7.16 3.20
C PHE A 636 9.35 -6.65 2.59
N PHE A 637 9.55 -6.95 1.32
CA PHE A 637 10.62 -6.39 0.49
C PHE A 637 9.96 -5.65 -0.66
N SER A 638 9.86 -4.32 -0.56
CA SER A 638 9.22 -3.53 -1.62
C SER A 638 7.78 -4.04 -1.87
N ASN A 639 7.39 -4.40 -3.09
CA ASN A 639 6.09 -5.00 -3.46
C ASN A 639 5.96 -6.52 -3.23
N ILE A 640 6.85 -7.13 -2.44
CA ILE A 640 6.91 -8.58 -2.23
C ILE A 640 6.75 -8.85 -0.73
N VAL A 641 5.99 -9.88 -0.38
CA VAL A 641 5.98 -10.43 0.98
C VAL A 641 6.43 -11.88 0.95
N THR A 642 7.40 -12.21 1.80
CA THR A 642 7.78 -13.58 2.11
C THR A 642 7.19 -13.97 3.45
N THR A 643 6.74 -15.21 3.59
CA THR A 643 6.24 -15.75 4.86
C THR A 643 6.95 -17.07 5.15
N ARG A 644 7.59 -17.17 6.31
CA ARG A 644 8.39 -18.32 6.76
C ARG A 644 7.91 -18.84 8.10
N ALA A 645 8.03 -20.14 8.33
CA ALA A 645 7.66 -20.75 9.62
C ALA A 645 8.62 -20.31 10.74
N LEU A 646 8.09 -19.98 11.93
CA LEU A 646 8.88 -19.70 13.13
C LEU A 646 9.12 -20.95 13.99
N ASP A 647 8.23 -21.92 13.87
CA ASP A 647 8.20 -23.16 14.63
C ASP A 647 8.07 -24.35 13.68
N VAL A 648 8.23 -25.57 14.20
CA VAL A 648 7.77 -26.78 13.51
C VAL A 648 6.25 -26.72 13.43
N LEU A 649 5.69 -26.77 12.22
CA LEU A 649 4.24 -26.73 11.98
C LEU A 649 3.79 -28.10 11.47
N PRO A 650 3.11 -28.94 12.28
CA PRO A 650 2.52 -30.20 11.82
C PRO A 650 1.53 -30.00 10.67
N GLU A 651 1.20 -31.07 9.94
CA GLU A 651 0.12 -31.04 8.94
C GLU A 651 -1.21 -30.54 9.54
N GLY A 652 -1.93 -29.70 8.80
CA GLY A 652 -3.22 -29.16 9.22
C GLY A 652 -3.12 -27.99 10.19
N THR A 653 -1.92 -27.52 10.51
CA THR A 653 -1.71 -26.34 11.35
C THR A 653 -2.11 -25.08 10.59
N GLU A 654 -2.97 -24.25 11.19
CA GLU A 654 -3.32 -22.94 10.66
C GLU A 654 -2.12 -21.99 10.71
N ILE A 655 -1.89 -21.27 9.62
CA ILE A 655 -0.88 -20.22 9.52
C ILE A 655 -1.50 -18.91 9.99
N VAL A 656 -0.92 -18.31 11.03
CA VAL A 656 -1.43 -17.10 11.66
C VAL A 656 -0.35 -16.04 11.82
N HIS A 657 -0.70 -14.79 11.53
CA HIS A 657 0.23 -13.66 11.57
C HIS A 657 -0.28 -12.49 12.41
N GLN A 658 0.46 -11.38 12.46
CA GLN A 658 0.15 -10.22 13.29
C GLN A 658 -0.52 -9.10 12.48
N TYR A 659 -1.82 -8.86 12.69
CA TYR A 659 -2.49 -7.59 12.32
C TYR A 659 -2.05 -6.46 13.25
N VAL A 660 -1.83 -6.80 14.53
CA VAL A 660 -1.25 -5.93 15.55
C VAL A 660 -0.06 -6.66 16.19
N ARG A 661 0.94 -5.90 16.60
CA ARG A 661 2.15 -6.41 17.26
C ARG A 661 1.80 -7.02 18.61
N GLY A 662 2.27 -8.23 18.87
CA GLY A 662 2.02 -8.96 20.11
C GLY A 662 2.74 -8.37 21.32
N GLU A 663 3.82 -7.64 21.08
CA GLU A 663 4.64 -6.92 22.06
C GLU A 663 3.93 -5.70 22.64
N THR A 664 2.91 -5.20 21.93
CA THR A 664 2.11 -4.07 22.37
C THR A 664 1.23 -4.49 23.57
N PRO A 665 1.02 -3.62 24.57
CA PRO A 665 0.17 -3.95 25.73
C PRO A 665 -1.25 -4.38 25.34
N PHE A 666 -1.79 -5.36 26.06
CA PHE A 666 -3.09 -5.98 25.77
C PHE A 666 -4.26 -5.00 25.56
N PRO A 667 -4.45 -3.93 26.36
CA PRO A 667 -5.53 -2.96 26.13
C PRO A 667 -5.40 -2.25 24.78
N ILE A 668 -4.17 -1.94 24.36
CA ILE A 668 -3.89 -1.27 23.08
C ILE A 668 -4.10 -2.24 21.92
N ARG A 669 -3.64 -3.50 22.03
CA ARG A 669 -3.91 -4.54 21.02
C ARG A 669 -5.41 -4.73 20.80
N THR A 670 -6.18 -4.81 21.89
CA THR A 670 -7.64 -4.98 21.83
C THR A 670 -8.31 -3.79 21.16
N ALA A 671 -7.91 -2.56 21.51
CA ALA A 671 -8.42 -1.34 20.89
C ALA A 671 -8.12 -1.30 19.38
N GLN A 672 -6.89 -1.63 18.97
CA GLN A 672 -6.50 -1.65 17.56
C GLN A 672 -7.19 -2.75 16.74
N LEU A 673 -7.42 -3.93 17.34
CA LEU A 673 -8.11 -5.05 16.70
C LEU A 673 -9.63 -4.85 16.58
N SER A 674 -10.23 -4.01 17.44
CA SER A 674 -11.69 -3.80 17.50
C SER A 674 -12.31 -3.47 16.14
N LYS A 675 -11.59 -2.77 15.26
CA LYS A 675 -12.06 -2.42 13.91
C LYS A 675 -12.40 -3.65 13.05
N HIS A 676 -11.76 -4.80 13.30
CA HIS A 676 -11.97 -6.03 12.54
C HIS A 676 -13.20 -6.83 12.99
N GLY A 677 -13.82 -6.49 14.12
CA GLY A 677 -15.07 -7.13 14.57
C GLY A 677 -14.91 -8.55 15.11
N PHE A 678 -13.73 -8.95 15.60
CA PHE A 678 -13.51 -10.23 16.27
C PHE A 678 -12.70 -10.06 17.58
N GLU A 679 -12.80 -11.05 18.47
CA GLU A 679 -11.97 -11.14 19.66
C GLU A 679 -10.85 -12.17 19.46
N CYS A 680 -9.60 -11.75 19.62
CA CYS A 680 -8.45 -12.64 19.43
C CYS A 680 -8.41 -13.76 20.49
N ALA A 681 -8.39 -15.01 20.05
CA ALA A 681 -8.35 -16.20 20.91
C ALA A 681 -6.96 -16.87 20.98
N CYS A 682 -5.90 -16.19 20.52
CA CYS A 682 -4.54 -16.75 20.60
C CYS A 682 -4.10 -16.95 22.06
N SER A 683 -3.12 -17.83 22.27
CA SER A 683 -2.59 -18.17 23.61
C SER A 683 -2.19 -16.94 24.43
N LEU A 684 -1.53 -15.95 23.82
CA LEU A 684 -1.15 -14.72 24.49
C LEU A 684 -2.36 -13.92 25.01
N CYS A 685 -3.41 -13.77 24.19
CA CYS A 685 -4.64 -13.08 24.61
C CYS A 685 -5.42 -13.86 25.67
N ILE A 686 -5.37 -15.20 25.66
CA ILE A 686 -5.95 -16.03 26.73
C ILE A 686 -5.22 -15.75 28.06
N LEU A 687 -3.89 -15.72 28.04
CA LEU A 687 -3.08 -15.42 29.24
C LEU A 687 -3.31 -14.00 29.75
N ASP A 688 -3.35 -13.00 28.87
CA ASP A 688 -3.60 -11.61 29.26
C ASP A 688 -5.00 -11.41 29.85
N ARG A 689 -6.03 -12.05 29.28
CA ARG A 689 -7.37 -12.04 29.87
C ARG A 689 -7.40 -12.71 31.25
N ALA A 690 -6.65 -13.79 31.44
CA ALA A 690 -6.56 -14.49 32.72
C ALA A 690 -5.88 -13.66 33.82
N ASP A 691 -5.09 -12.64 33.49
CA ASP A 691 -4.56 -11.68 34.47
C ASP A 691 -5.62 -10.67 34.95
N GLY A 692 -6.66 -10.46 34.16
CA GLY A 692 -7.69 -9.46 34.44
C GLY A 692 -7.35 -8.06 33.91
N ALA A 693 -8.41 -7.26 33.74
CA ALA A 693 -8.31 -5.92 33.14
C ALA A 693 -7.50 -4.93 33.99
N GLU A 694 -7.60 -5.02 35.33
CA GLU A 694 -6.87 -4.14 36.24
C GLU A 694 -5.35 -4.38 36.15
N ALA A 695 -4.92 -5.64 36.23
CA ALA A 695 -3.52 -6.02 36.13
C ALA A 695 -2.94 -5.66 34.76
N SER A 696 -3.66 -5.95 33.67
CA SER A 696 -3.28 -5.56 32.31
C SER A 696 -3.17 -4.03 32.15
N GLY A 697 -4.09 -3.27 32.73
CA GLY A 697 -4.05 -1.81 32.72
C GLY A 697 -2.90 -1.24 33.54
N ARG A 698 -2.60 -1.84 34.71
CA ARG A 698 -1.43 -1.49 35.52
C ARG A 698 -0.14 -1.78 34.77
N ARG A 699 -0.03 -2.95 34.14
CA ARG A 699 1.11 -3.34 33.30
C ARG A 699 1.36 -2.30 32.20
N ALA A 700 0.32 -1.93 31.45
CA ALA A 700 0.43 -0.92 30.39
C ALA A 700 0.91 0.46 30.91
N ARG A 701 0.44 0.91 32.08
CA ARG A 701 0.90 2.19 32.68
C ARG A 701 2.37 2.14 33.09
N ILE A 702 2.83 1.01 33.64
CA ILE A 702 4.22 0.83 34.01
C ILE A 702 5.11 0.82 32.76
N THR A 703 4.72 0.08 31.72
CA THR A 703 5.54 -0.13 30.53
C THR A 703 5.59 1.09 29.62
N GLU A 704 4.48 1.81 29.43
CA GLU A 704 4.41 2.99 28.54
C GLU A 704 4.71 4.32 29.26
N GLY A 705 4.49 4.38 30.57
CA GLY A 705 4.67 5.61 31.35
C GLY A 705 5.94 5.58 32.21
N GLU A 706 5.91 4.78 33.26
CA GLU A 706 6.91 4.84 34.34
C GLU A 706 8.30 4.36 33.93
N SER A 707 8.37 3.39 33.01
CA SER A 707 9.64 2.83 32.50
C SER A 707 10.50 3.88 31.78
N ARG A 708 9.87 4.92 31.21
CA ARG A 708 10.50 5.87 30.29
C ARG A 708 11.70 6.58 30.91
N ALA A 709 11.60 6.99 32.18
CA ALA A 709 12.68 7.66 32.88
C ALA A 709 13.89 6.73 33.10
N VAL A 710 13.65 5.48 33.50
CA VAL A 710 14.70 4.48 33.72
C VAL A 710 15.36 4.10 32.39
N PHE A 711 14.57 3.92 31.34
CA PHE A 711 15.07 3.59 30.00
C PHE A 711 15.89 4.72 29.39
N GLU A 712 15.48 5.97 29.61
CA GLU A 712 16.26 7.14 29.16
C GLU A 712 17.57 7.27 29.94
N ARG A 713 17.56 7.06 31.26
CA ARG A 713 18.80 7.02 32.07
C ARG A 713 19.74 5.92 31.57
N SER A 714 19.23 4.72 31.31
CA SER A 714 20.00 3.61 30.71
C SER A 714 20.63 4.02 29.38
N ARG A 715 19.83 4.59 28.46
CA ARG A 715 20.29 5.06 27.14
C ARG A 715 21.41 6.11 27.25
N LEU A 716 21.29 7.05 28.19
CA LEU A 716 22.28 8.10 28.39
C LEU A 716 23.61 7.53 28.90
N LEU A 717 23.59 6.58 29.83
CA LEU A 717 24.81 5.92 30.34
C LEU A 717 25.56 5.15 29.24
N PHE A 718 24.84 4.50 28.32
CA PHE A 718 25.47 3.78 27.22
C PHE A 718 26.14 4.69 26.18
N LYS A 719 25.94 6.01 26.19
CA LYS A 719 26.64 6.93 25.26
C LYS A 719 28.15 6.97 25.50
N SER A 720 28.60 6.74 26.74
CA SER A 720 30.02 6.73 27.12
C SER A 720 30.65 5.34 27.13
N VAL A 721 29.88 4.29 26.79
CA VAL A 721 30.32 2.90 26.82
C VAL A 721 30.65 2.42 25.42
N LYS A 722 31.85 1.89 25.22
CA LYS A 722 32.20 1.17 23.99
C LYS A 722 31.67 -0.25 24.06
N LEU A 723 30.52 -0.49 23.42
CA LEU A 723 29.85 -1.79 23.44
C LEU A 723 30.74 -2.94 22.91
N ALA A 724 31.65 -2.65 21.97
CA ALA A 724 32.61 -3.62 21.45
C ALA A 724 33.59 -4.16 22.52
N GLU A 725 33.84 -3.41 23.59
CA GLU A 725 34.83 -3.74 24.62
C GLU A 725 34.16 -4.38 25.88
N VAL A 726 32.83 -4.56 25.87
CA VAL A 726 32.06 -5.07 27.02
C VAL A 726 32.50 -6.49 27.38
N GLY A 727 32.81 -6.71 28.67
CA GLY A 727 33.32 -7.99 29.17
C GLY A 727 34.84 -8.14 29.08
N SER A 728 35.57 -7.16 28.55
CA SER A 728 37.04 -7.16 28.56
C SER A 728 37.59 -7.07 29.98
N THR A 729 38.62 -7.86 30.29
CA THR A 729 39.30 -7.84 31.60
C THR A 729 40.09 -6.55 31.85
N ASP A 730 40.43 -5.83 30.78
CA ASP A 730 41.27 -4.62 30.85
C ASP A 730 40.43 -3.34 30.97
N ALA A 731 39.11 -3.43 30.79
CA ALA A 731 38.17 -2.32 30.83
C ALA A 731 37.47 -2.24 32.20
N SER A 732 38.21 -1.85 33.25
CA SER A 732 37.58 -1.53 34.55
C SER A 732 36.81 -0.21 34.43
N LEU A 733 35.50 -0.23 34.70
CA LEU A 733 34.73 0.99 34.89
C LEU A 733 35.28 1.78 36.09
N ALA A 734 35.32 3.11 35.98
CA ALA A 734 35.58 3.98 37.13
C ALA A 734 34.47 3.81 38.18
N GLY A 735 34.80 3.97 39.47
CA GLY A 735 33.89 3.71 40.59
C GLY A 735 32.52 4.39 40.45
N GLU A 736 32.50 5.70 40.21
CA GLU A 736 31.27 6.49 40.05
C GLU A 736 30.43 6.03 38.83
N VAL A 737 31.09 5.64 37.73
CA VAL A 737 30.40 5.16 36.53
C VAL A 737 29.80 3.78 36.79
N LYS A 738 30.54 2.90 37.46
CA LYS A 738 30.06 1.57 37.86
C LYS A 738 28.83 1.69 38.78
N GLU A 739 28.89 2.53 39.81
CA GLU A 739 27.76 2.80 40.71
C GLU A 739 26.52 3.26 39.93
N ALA A 740 26.69 4.16 38.95
CA ALA A 740 25.57 4.62 38.13
C ALA A 740 24.93 3.50 37.29
N HIS A 741 25.70 2.50 36.81
CA HIS A 741 25.15 1.34 36.11
C HIS A 741 24.49 0.35 37.07
N GLU A 742 25.03 0.14 38.27
CA GLU A 742 24.45 -0.68 39.34
C GLU A 742 23.09 -0.13 39.81
N ASP A 743 23.02 1.20 40.02
CA ASP A 743 21.77 1.91 40.31
C ASP A 743 20.67 1.64 39.28
N VAL A 744 21.03 1.66 37.99
CA VAL A 744 20.08 1.40 36.91
C VAL A 744 19.64 -0.06 36.90
N VAL A 745 20.55 -1.01 37.18
CA VAL A 745 20.18 -2.43 37.34
C VAL A 745 19.18 -2.60 38.48
N GLU A 746 19.40 -1.95 39.62
CA GLU A 746 18.47 -2.01 40.74
C GLU A 746 17.11 -1.39 40.39
N ALA A 747 17.10 -0.24 39.70
CA ALA A 747 15.87 0.36 39.20
C ALA A 747 15.13 -0.56 38.21
N LEU A 748 15.86 -1.26 37.33
CA LEU A 748 15.30 -2.21 36.36
C LEU A 748 14.76 -3.47 37.05
N LYS A 749 15.41 -3.99 38.10
CA LYS A 749 14.88 -5.10 38.92
C LYS A 749 13.57 -4.72 39.60
N ASN A 750 13.55 -3.57 40.26
CA ASN A 750 12.33 -3.04 40.89
C ASN A 750 11.20 -2.85 39.85
N LEU A 751 11.54 -2.37 38.65
CA LEU A 751 10.57 -2.27 37.55
C LEU A 751 10.06 -3.65 37.11
N ARG A 752 10.98 -4.63 36.93
CA ARG A 752 10.64 -6.01 36.57
C ARG A 752 9.70 -6.63 37.58
N GLU A 753 10.00 -6.56 38.88
CA GLU A 753 9.16 -7.13 39.95
C GLU A 753 7.74 -6.58 39.91
N ARG A 754 7.60 -5.26 39.75
CA ARG A 754 6.30 -4.59 39.65
C ARG A 754 5.52 -5.01 38.40
N ILE A 755 6.21 -5.28 37.29
CA ILE A 755 5.56 -5.85 36.09
C ILE A 755 5.20 -7.32 36.36
N ASP A 756 6.09 -8.10 36.97
CA ASP A 756 5.89 -9.52 37.28
C ASP A 756 4.70 -9.78 38.20
N GLU A 757 4.45 -8.89 39.17
CA GLU A 757 3.25 -8.90 40.02
C GLU A 757 1.94 -8.90 39.21
N THR A 758 1.94 -8.22 38.05
CA THR A 758 0.75 -8.12 37.18
C THR A 758 0.42 -9.42 36.44
N TYR A 759 1.33 -10.41 36.45
CA TYR A 759 1.12 -11.72 35.85
C TYR A 759 0.67 -12.79 36.85
N SER A 760 0.47 -12.42 38.11
CA SER A 760 0.31 -13.39 39.21
C SER A 760 -0.91 -14.30 39.06
N ALA A 761 -2.02 -13.82 38.50
CA ALA A 761 -3.24 -14.61 38.32
C ALA A 761 -3.09 -15.65 37.19
N SER A 762 -2.63 -15.25 36.00
CA SER A 762 -2.36 -16.21 34.93
C SER A 762 -1.20 -17.14 35.27
N SER A 763 -0.21 -16.72 36.06
CA SER A 763 0.89 -17.58 36.51
C SER A 763 0.43 -18.70 37.45
N LYS A 764 -0.66 -18.51 38.21
CA LYS A 764 -1.28 -19.58 39.01
C LYS A 764 -2.07 -20.56 38.15
N THR A 765 -2.71 -20.05 37.09
CA THR A 765 -3.63 -20.81 36.24
C THR A 765 -2.90 -21.56 35.12
N PHE A 766 -1.87 -20.94 34.55
CA PHE A 766 -1.05 -21.38 33.42
C PHE A 766 0.44 -21.22 33.75
N PRO A 767 0.95 -21.95 34.76
CA PRO A 767 2.29 -21.72 35.29
C PRO A 767 3.40 -21.95 34.27
N LYS A 768 3.25 -22.91 33.35
CA LYS A 768 4.27 -23.21 32.34
C LYS A 768 4.28 -22.18 31.21
N GLU A 769 3.11 -21.86 30.69
CA GLU A 769 2.92 -20.95 29.56
C GLU A 769 3.29 -19.51 29.95
N ARG A 770 2.87 -19.06 31.14
CA ARG A 770 3.16 -17.70 31.59
C ARG A 770 4.60 -17.51 32.04
N ALA A 771 5.29 -18.57 32.45
CA ALA A 771 6.73 -18.51 32.67
C ALA A 771 7.50 -18.21 31.35
N GLN A 772 6.93 -18.57 30.20
CA GLN A 772 7.53 -18.40 28.87
C GLN A 772 6.96 -17.22 28.07
N LEU A 773 5.89 -16.57 28.52
CA LEU A 773 5.25 -15.51 27.72
C LEU A 773 4.91 -14.31 28.59
N LYS A 774 5.83 -13.36 28.67
CA LYS A 774 5.71 -12.06 29.33
C LYS A 774 6.38 -10.97 28.47
N PRO A 775 5.91 -10.71 27.26
CA PRO A 775 6.64 -9.90 26.28
C PRO A 775 6.96 -8.49 26.79
N GLU A 776 6.08 -7.89 27.61
CA GLU A 776 6.31 -6.56 28.18
C GLU A 776 7.53 -6.50 29.14
N VAL A 777 8.05 -7.63 29.60
CA VAL A 777 9.24 -7.71 30.47
C VAL A 777 10.55 -7.68 29.66
N PHE A 778 10.51 -8.05 28.38
CA PHE A 778 11.69 -8.21 27.52
C PHE A 778 12.60 -6.98 27.55
N SER A 779 12.02 -5.78 27.34
CA SER A 779 12.78 -4.53 27.24
C SER A 779 13.53 -4.18 28.54
N THR A 780 12.98 -4.57 29.68
CA THR A 780 13.59 -4.37 31.00
C THR A 780 14.75 -5.36 31.19
N LEU A 781 14.55 -6.64 30.84
CA LEU A 781 15.57 -7.68 30.96
C LEU A 781 16.73 -7.51 29.99
N ASP A 782 16.47 -7.13 28.74
CA ASP A 782 17.50 -6.81 27.75
C ASP A 782 18.44 -5.71 28.28
N ARG A 783 17.87 -4.59 28.77
CA ARG A 783 18.64 -3.51 29.38
C ARG A 783 19.39 -3.98 30.62
N GLN A 784 18.73 -4.73 31.50
CA GLN A 784 19.35 -5.26 32.72
C GLN A 784 20.57 -6.12 32.37
N THR A 785 20.45 -7.00 31.38
CA THR A 785 21.53 -7.86 30.87
C THR A 785 22.70 -7.03 30.39
N ARG A 786 22.45 -5.99 29.59
CA ARG A 786 23.50 -5.11 29.05
C ARG A 786 24.25 -4.37 30.15
N HIS A 787 23.55 -3.88 31.17
CA HIS A 787 24.20 -3.24 32.31
C HIS A 787 25.01 -4.24 33.15
N LEU A 788 24.45 -5.42 33.45
CA LEU A 788 25.15 -6.48 34.21
C LEU A 788 26.46 -6.90 33.53
N ALA A 789 26.47 -7.01 32.20
CA ALA A 789 27.65 -7.39 31.42
C ALA A 789 28.85 -6.44 31.59
N LEU A 790 28.63 -5.20 32.07
CA LEU A 790 29.68 -4.21 32.26
C LEU A 790 30.48 -4.40 33.55
N PHE A 791 29.86 -4.93 34.60
CA PHE A 791 30.47 -4.96 35.94
C PHE A 791 30.35 -6.30 36.65
N SER A 792 29.46 -7.20 36.22
CA SER A 792 29.36 -8.55 36.79
C SER A 792 30.63 -9.34 36.45
N GLY A 793 31.30 -9.85 37.48
CA GLY A 793 32.38 -10.82 37.34
C GLY A 793 31.87 -12.23 36.99
N ASP A 794 30.59 -12.48 37.27
CA ASP A 794 29.94 -13.76 37.05
C ASP A 794 29.26 -13.77 35.66
N ILE A 795 29.69 -14.71 34.82
CA ILE A 795 29.18 -14.89 33.45
C ILE A 795 27.77 -15.48 33.49
N ASP A 796 27.50 -16.37 34.43
CA ASP A 796 26.22 -17.09 34.51
C ASP A 796 25.08 -16.12 34.81
N VAL A 797 25.32 -15.11 35.66
CA VAL A 797 24.35 -14.04 35.94
C VAL A 797 23.94 -13.27 34.66
N VAL A 798 24.88 -13.01 33.75
CA VAL A 798 24.61 -12.30 32.49
C VAL A 798 23.83 -13.22 31.55
N LEU A 799 24.25 -14.47 31.43
CA LEU A 799 23.61 -15.44 30.54
C LEU A 799 22.21 -15.84 31.01
N ASP A 800 21.99 -15.96 32.32
CA ASP A 800 20.68 -16.22 32.90
C ASP A 800 19.71 -15.06 32.66
N SER A 801 20.18 -13.82 32.83
CA SER A 801 19.40 -12.62 32.52
C SER A 801 19.05 -12.55 31.03
N ALA A 802 19.99 -12.87 30.14
CA ALA A 802 19.73 -12.95 28.70
C ALA A 802 18.74 -14.07 28.35
N GLY A 803 18.91 -15.24 28.98
CA GLY A 803 18.04 -16.39 28.82
C GLY A 803 16.61 -16.11 29.30
N ASP A 804 16.45 -15.41 30.43
CA ASP A 804 15.16 -14.92 30.92
C ASP A 804 14.50 -13.98 29.91
N ALA A 805 15.27 -13.05 29.32
CA ALA A 805 14.77 -12.13 28.31
C ALA A 805 14.25 -12.88 27.08
N LEU A 806 15.03 -13.81 26.54
CA LEU A 806 14.63 -14.59 25.36
C LEU A 806 13.44 -15.52 25.67
N ARG A 807 13.45 -16.16 26.85
CA ARG A 807 12.35 -17.03 27.27
C ARG A 807 11.04 -16.29 27.38
N CYS A 808 11.00 -15.04 27.84
CA CYS A 808 9.74 -14.31 28.02
C CYS A 808 9.03 -13.93 26.71
N VAL A 809 9.69 -14.10 25.56
CA VAL A 809 9.14 -13.85 24.22
C VAL A 809 8.92 -15.14 23.42
N GLY A 810 8.87 -16.28 24.11
CA GLY A 810 8.53 -17.58 23.54
C GLY A 810 9.71 -18.39 22.99
N ALA A 811 10.96 -17.93 23.17
CA ALA A 811 12.12 -18.73 22.81
C ALA A 811 12.37 -19.86 23.82
N GLN A 812 12.98 -20.94 23.36
CA GLN A 812 13.51 -21.99 24.24
C GLN A 812 15.04 -21.97 24.15
N VAL A 813 15.69 -21.60 25.26
CA VAL A 813 17.14 -21.51 25.36
C VAL A 813 17.68 -22.81 25.96
N ALA A 814 18.56 -23.52 25.24
CA ALA A 814 19.13 -24.78 25.69
C ALA A 814 20.10 -24.60 26.88
N SER A 815 20.29 -25.65 27.67
CA SER A 815 21.31 -25.66 28.74
C SER A 815 22.72 -25.50 28.13
N GLN A 816 23.53 -24.65 28.77
CA GLN A 816 24.84 -24.23 28.27
C GLN A 816 25.86 -25.38 28.17
N ASP A 817 25.63 -26.47 28.90
CA ASP A 817 26.52 -27.65 29.02
C ASP A 817 26.47 -28.60 27.79
N GLY A 818 25.49 -28.42 26.89
CA GLY A 818 25.26 -29.32 25.75
C GLY A 818 25.91 -28.88 24.45
N LYS A 819 26.21 -29.83 23.54
CA LYS A 819 26.67 -29.58 22.15
C LYS A 819 25.55 -29.11 21.17
N GLY A 820 24.39 -28.70 21.68
CA GLY A 820 23.21 -28.35 20.89
C GLY A 820 23.16 -26.88 20.41
N GLN A 821 22.11 -26.52 19.68
CA GLN A 821 21.81 -25.12 19.33
C GLN A 821 21.46 -24.32 20.60
N ILE A 822 21.81 -23.03 20.65
CA ILE A 822 21.45 -22.17 21.81
C ILE A 822 19.94 -21.93 21.85
N LEU A 823 19.30 -21.79 20.69
CA LEU A 823 17.86 -21.59 20.54
C LEU A 823 17.21 -22.84 19.96
N ASP A 824 16.63 -23.69 20.81
CA ASP A 824 15.84 -24.85 20.38
C ASP A 824 14.50 -24.41 19.75
N LYS A 825 13.96 -23.29 20.23
CA LYS A 825 12.81 -22.59 19.65
C LYS A 825 13.13 -21.12 19.48
N LEU A 826 12.74 -20.59 18.34
CA LEU A 826 12.94 -19.18 18.01
C LEU A 826 12.02 -18.29 18.86
N PRO A 827 12.44 -17.04 19.14
CA PRO A 827 11.54 -16.08 19.74
C PRO A 827 10.36 -15.83 18.81
N ARG A 828 9.15 -15.80 19.36
CA ARG A 828 7.90 -15.60 18.61
C ARG A 828 7.45 -14.14 18.60
N LEU A 829 8.10 -13.31 19.41
CA LEU A 829 7.91 -11.87 19.56
C LEU A 829 9.28 -11.21 19.71
N HIS A 830 9.35 -9.89 19.58
CA HIS A 830 10.60 -9.12 19.69
C HIS A 830 11.71 -9.68 18.77
N PHE A 831 11.40 -9.97 17.51
CA PHE A 831 12.31 -10.62 16.55
C PHE A 831 13.70 -9.97 16.50
N ASP A 832 13.80 -8.74 15.98
CA ASP A 832 15.07 -8.02 15.86
C ASP A 832 15.75 -7.76 17.22
N PRO A 833 15.04 -7.24 18.26
CA PRO A 833 15.65 -7.08 19.58
C PRO A 833 16.22 -8.37 20.18
N SER A 834 15.61 -9.52 19.91
CA SER A 834 16.13 -10.82 20.37
C SER A 834 17.43 -11.19 19.67
N ILE A 835 17.53 -10.97 18.35
CA ILE A 835 18.77 -11.22 17.60
C ILE A 835 19.89 -10.29 18.09
N ASP A 836 19.57 -9.00 18.33
CA ASP A 836 20.53 -8.03 18.85
C ASP A 836 21.08 -8.45 20.22
N LEU A 837 20.20 -8.90 21.13
CA LEU A 837 20.60 -9.41 22.45
C LEU A 837 21.50 -10.65 22.33
N VAL A 838 21.17 -11.60 21.43
CA VAL A 838 21.98 -12.81 21.20
C VAL A 838 23.38 -12.44 20.70
N LEU A 839 23.48 -11.46 19.79
CA LEU A 839 24.77 -10.96 19.29
C LEU A 839 25.57 -10.21 20.36
N PHE A 840 24.90 -9.39 21.18
CA PHE A 840 25.52 -8.70 22.30
C PHE A 840 26.15 -9.70 23.28
N VAL A 841 25.44 -10.79 23.62
CA VAL A 841 25.95 -11.85 24.47
C VAL A 841 27.15 -12.56 23.83
N ALA A 842 27.11 -12.81 22.52
CA ALA A 842 28.25 -13.38 21.81
C ALA A 842 29.50 -12.50 21.95
N THR A 843 29.36 -11.18 21.78
CA THR A 843 30.46 -10.22 21.95
C THR A 843 31.00 -10.20 23.37
N PHE A 844 30.13 -10.19 24.38
CA PHE A 844 30.54 -10.29 25.78
C PHE A 844 31.36 -11.56 26.04
N LEU A 845 30.90 -12.71 25.55
CA LEU A 845 31.59 -14.00 25.70
C LEU A 845 32.94 -14.03 24.98
N GLN A 846 33.01 -13.42 23.78
CA GLN A 846 34.25 -13.30 23.05
C GLN A 846 35.29 -12.49 23.82
N ASN A 847 34.88 -11.37 24.41
CA ASN A 847 35.75 -10.51 25.21
C ASN A 847 36.20 -11.20 26.52
N ARG A 848 35.38 -12.12 27.04
CA ARG A 848 35.73 -13.05 28.13
C ARG A 848 36.60 -14.24 27.69
N ARG A 849 37.02 -14.27 26.42
CA ARG A 849 37.85 -15.33 25.80
C ARG A 849 37.16 -16.71 25.72
N LEU A 850 35.82 -16.75 25.79
CA LEU A 850 35.01 -17.97 25.61
C LEU A 850 34.59 -18.14 24.14
N LYS A 851 35.59 -18.39 23.29
CA LYS A 851 35.43 -18.40 21.82
C LYS A 851 34.37 -19.39 21.31
N GLU A 852 34.40 -20.63 21.79
CA GLU A 852 33.47 -21.69 21.33
C GLU A 852 32.01 -21.33 21.67
N LEU A 853 31.77 -20.83 22.90
CA LEU A 853 30.43 -20.43 23.31
C LEU A 853 29.98 -19.19 22.53
N SER A 854 30.85 -18.19 22.34
CA SER A 854 30.57 -17.03 21.48
C SER A 854 30.12 -17.44 20.07
N LEU A 855 30.86 -18.35 19.41
CA LEU A 855 30.50 -18.85 18.08
C LEU A 855 29.11 -19.49 18.04
N ARG A 856 28.74 -20.26 19.06
CA ARG A 856 27.40 -20.87 19.16
C ARG A 856 26.29 -19.83 19.28
N TRP A 857 26.53 -18.73 20.00
CA TRP A 857 25.58 -17.62 20.09
C TRP A 857 25.47 -16.87 18.75
N VAL A 858 26.58 -16.62 18.03
CA VAL A 858 26.51 -16.03 16.67
C VAL A 858 25.75 -16.95 15.71
N GLN A 859 25.97 -18.26 15.76
CA GLN A 859 25.24 -19.23 14.95
C GLN A 859 23.75 -19.23 15.27
N ALA A 860 23.37 -19.07 16.54
CA ALA A 860 21.97 -18.96 16.94
C ALA A 860 21.30 -17.68 16.41
N ALA A 861 22.01 -16.54 16.47
CA ALA A 861 21.55 -15.29 15.86
C ALA A 861 21.38 -15.43 14.34
N TYR A 862 22.36 -16.05 13.67
CA TYR A 862 22.29 -16.31 12.23
C TYR A 862 21.12 -17.24 11.86
N HIS A 863 20.92 -18.32 12.61
CA HIS A 863 19.80 -19.24 12.41
C HIS A 863 18.45 -18.54 12.59
N ALA A 864 18.28 -17.78 13.67
CA ALA A 864 17.06 -17.00 13.90
C ALA A 864 16.80 -16.00 12.74
N HIS A 865 17.85 -15.30 12.29
CA HIS A 865 17.76 -14.42 11.13
C HIS A 865 17.35 -15.15 9.84
N GLN A 866 17.97 -16.30 9.54
CA GLN A 866 17.61 -17.07 8.35
C GLN A 866 16.16 -17.56 8.41
N ALA A 867 15.70 -17.97 9.57
CA ALA A 867 14.33 -18.43 9.72
C ALA A 867 13.31 -17.29 9.58
N MET A 868 13.61 -16.10 10.11
CA MET A 868 12.70 -14.96 10.08
C MET A 868 12.72 -14.21 8.74
N VAL A 869 13.89 -14.05 8.13
CA VAL A 869 14.13 -13.19 6.96
C VAL A 869 14.68 -13.98 5.77
N GLY A 870 15.68 -14.83 6.01
CA GLY A 870 16.45 -15.50 4.95
C GLY A 870 17.57 -14.62 4.40
N GLY A 871 18.03 -14.90 3.17
CA GLY A 871 19.00 -14.04 2.48
C GLY A 871 20.45 -14.35 2.80
N GLY A 872 20.71 -15.44 3.52
CA GLY A 872 22.05 -15.92 3.81
C GLY A 872 22.89 -14.95 4.63
N GLN A 873 24.20 -15.20 4.60
CA GLN A 873 25.21 -14.44 5.33
C GLN A 873 25.29 -12.96 4.91
N ALA A 874 25.06 -12.66 3.63
CA ALA A 874 25.15 -11.29 3.11
C ALA A 874 24.14 -10.35 3.76
N VAL A 875 22.86 -10.76 3.82
CA VAL A 875 21.80 -9.96 4.45
C VAL A 875 22.02 -9.88 5.96
N PHE A 876 22.40 -10.98 6.59
CA PHE A 876 22.70 -11.00 8.03
C PHE A 876 23.79 -9.99 8.40
N LEU A 877 24.93 -10.00 7.68
CA LEU A 877 26.01 -9.06 7.93
C LEU A 877 25.60 -7.62 7.62
N HIS A 878 24.83 -7.36 6.56
CA HIS A 878 24.36 -6.00 6.28
C HIS A 878 23.50 -5.44 7.42
N ARG A 879 22.66 -6.28 8.03
CA ARG A 879 21.75 -5.86 9.11
C ARG A 879 22.45 -5.69 10.44
N TRP A 880 23.39 -6.58 10.75
CA TRP A 880 23.90 -6.74 12.10
C TRP A 880 25.38 -6.37 12.28
N LYS A 881 26.17 -6.29 11.19
CA LYS A 881 27.57 -5.88 11.30
C LYS A 881 27.66 -4.41 11.70
N SER A 882 28.04 -4.20 12.95
CA SER A 882 28.26 -2.89 13.56
C SER A 882 29.46 -2.99 14.50
N ASP A 883 30.05 -1.84 14.85
CA ASP A 883 31.20 -1.79 15.74
C ASP A 883 30.92 -2.49 17.08
N SER A 884 29.69 -2.39 17.60
CA SER A 884 29.29 -2.99 18.88
C SER A 884 29.36 -4.51 18.92
N VAL A 885 29.23 -5.20 17.79
CA VAL A 885 29.24 -6.68 17.74
C VAL A 885 30.40 -7.24 16.90
N ALA A 886 31.25 -6.36 16.36
CA ALA A 886 32.38 -6.72 15.51
C ALA A 886 33.26 -7.84 16.10
N PRO A 887 33.64 -7.85 17.40
CA PRO A 887 34.52 -8.90 17.93
C PRO A 887 33.97 -10.33 17.76
N ALA A 888 32.66 -10.51 17.91
CA ALA A 888 32.02 -11.83 17.77
C ALA A 888 31.83 -12.21 16.30
N LEU A 889 31.43 -11.24 15.46
CA LEU A 889 31.25 -11.50 14.03
C LEU A 889 32.59 -11.75 13.31
N GLU A 890 33.65 -11.03 13.66
CA GLU A 890 34.99 -11.27 13.11
C GLU A 890 35.51 -12.66 13.47
N LEU A 891 35.29 -13.12 14.71
CA LEU A 891 35.59 -14.50 15.12
C LEU A 891 34.80 -15.53 14.29
N TRP A 892 33.53 -15.25 13.98
CA TRP A 892 32.70 -16.16 13.19
C TRP A 892 33.11 -16.19 11.71
N LEU A 893 33.68 -15.10 11.19
CA LEU A 893 34.16 -14.99 9.82
C LEU A 893 35.59 -15.53 9.61
N SER A 894 36.39 -15.60 10.68
CA SER A 894 37.73 -16.19 10.68
C SER A 894 37.68 -17.71 10.75
#